data_AF-G2MEC3-F1
#
_entry.id   AF-G2MEC3-F1
#
_cell.length_a   1.000
_cell.length_b   1.000
_cell.length_c   1.000
_cell.angle_alpha   90.00
_cell.angle_beta   90.00
_cell.angle_gamma   90.00
#
_symmetry.space_group_name_H-M   'P 1'
#
loop_
_entity.id
_entity.type
_entity.pdbx_description
1 polymer ?
#
loop_
_entity_poly.entity_id
_entity_poly.type
_entity_poly.pdbx_seq_one_letter_code
_entity_poly.pdbx_strand_id
1 'polypeptide(L)'
;MRKLFIPLLLFSALEANEKNGFFVEAGFETGLLEGVQTQEKRHTTTQTTTKTTTNNYNYLPLNSILQRATNLFKDADISKLSFSSLSPVRASLDLSGHLTIENFLPYNLNNVKLSFTDAQGNVIDLGVIETIPKQSKIVLSYQQFNETKQVFDNIMEEQKKYYEKEAERRKNKTTSSVSETKREPSFTFPTFEVLSTPHSDPNTQRVFETLSKINTNLVMKYSDTNNFESAKDKTEKFTAKTAEEFTNLMLNMIAVLDSQSWGDAILNAPFEFTNKGGEECDTSKENECVNPGTNGLVDSKVDQQYVLNKQGIVNNFRGKTDLDVSLLNGAGVDGLGSNTTPTNNDDGKNYGQLAVVASALNPQKLFGDNLKTIKLEDLRTILHEFSHTKGYTHNGNMTYQRVPTGQNENGKPKDSDGLPYNVCSLYGGQGQSAFPSNYPNSIYHNCADVPAGFLGVTAAVWQQLINQNALPINFANLNSQTNYNLNATLNTQDLANSVIGTIQKTLTTTSTTTTTSYHHSKSSQRFRSPLLGVNVKIGYQNYFNDFIGLAYYGIIKYNYAKAANQKVQQLSYGGGIDLLVDFITTYSNKNNPIDIQTRRNFSSSFGIFGGLRGLYNSYYALNKVKGSGNLDAATGLNYRYKHSKYSVGISIPLIQRKASIVSSGDGYTNSLVFNEGASHFKVFFNYGWVF
;
A
#
# COMPACT_ATOMS: atom_id res chain seq x y z
N MET A 1 36.97 -21.35 -83.21
CA MET A 1 36.33 -22.54 -82.61
C MET A 1 35.95 -22.13 -81.18
N ARG A 2 34.70 -22.08 -80.68
CA ARG A 2 33.58 -23.06 -80.68
C ARG A 2 34.05 -24.41 -80.11
N LYS A 3 33.47 -25.04 -79.08
CA LYS A 3 32.29 -24.87 -78.18
C LYS A 3 32.72 -25.39 -76.77
N LEU A 4 31.95 -25.52 -75.67
CA LEU A 4 30.60 -26.03 -75.32
C LEU A 4 30.36 -25.55 -73.85
N PHE A 5 29.19 -25.50 -73.19
CA PHE A 5 27.76 -25.37 -73.47
C PHE A 5 27.07 -25.27 -72.09
N ILE A 6 25.87 -24.68 -72.01
CA ILE A 6 25.15 -24.38 -70.75
C ILE A 6 24.10 -25.47 -70.44
N PRO A 7 23.83 -25.78 -69.15
CA PRO A 7 22.44 -25.98 -68.75
C PRO A 7 22.12 -25.45 -67.33
N LEU A 8 21.50 -24.26 -67.22
CA LEU A 8 20.61 -23.90 -66.08
C LEU A 8 19.71 -22.68 -66.38
N LEU A 9 18.88 -22.74 -67.42
CA LEU A 9 17.85 -21.73 -67.71
C LEU A 9 16.51 -22.42 -68.05
N LEU A 10 15.93 -23.09 -67.06
CA LEU A 10 14.60 -23.69 -67.12
C LEU A 10 13.90 -23.59 -65.75
N PHE A 11 13.74 -22.37 -65.23
CA PHE A 11 12.70 -21.95 -64.28
C PHE A 11 12.68 -20.42 -64.23
N SER A 12 11.96 -19.82 -65.18
CA SER A 12 11.68 -18.38 -65.22
C SER A 12 10.20 -18.19 -65.53
N ALA A 13 9.58 -17.14 -64.96
CA ALA A 13 8.13 -16.88 -64.97
C ALA A 13 7.27 -17.78 -64.03
N LEU A 14 7.61 -17.78 -62.74
CA LEU A 14 6.57 -17.55 -61.72
C LEU A 14 6.60 -16.04 -61.44
N GLU A 15 5.44 -15.36 -61.42
CA GLU A 15 5.41 -13.94 -61.06
C GLU A 15 5.91 -13.77 -59.62
N ALA A 16 6.91 -12.91 -59.43
CA ALA A 16 7.39 -12.60 -58.08
C ALA A 16 6.28 -11.83 -57.34
N ASN A 17 5.80 -12.38 -56.23
CA ASN A 17 4.79 -11.73 -55.40
C ASN A 17 5.30 -10.35 -54.95
N GLU A 18 4.46 -9.33 -54.94
CA GLU A 18 4.85 -7.95 -54.59
C GLU A 18 5.38 -7.79 -53.16
N LYS A 19 5.18 -8.80 -52.30
CA LYS A 19 5.76 -8.88 -50.94
C LYS A 19 7.15 -9.51 -50.91
N ASN A 20 7.64 -10.02 -52.03
CA ASN A 20 9.02 -10.48 -52.16
C ASN A 20 10.00 -9.31 -52.04
N GLY A 21 11.20 -9.59 -51.54
CA GLY A 21 12.24 -8.57 -51.47
C GLY A 21 13.38 -8.93 -50.51
N PHE A 22 14.50 -8.24 -50.69
CA PHE A 22 15.57 -8.25 -49.71
C PHE A 22 15.14 -7.41 -48.52
N PHE A 23 15.52 -7.79 -47.30
CA PHE A 23 15.22 -6.99 -46.12
C PHE A 23 16.43 -6.81 -45.22
N VAL A 24 16.45 -5.66 -44.55
CA VAL A 24 17.36 -5.33 -43.45
C VAL A 24 16.51 -4.93 -42.26
N GLU A 25 16.68 -5.62 -41.13
CA GLU A 25 16.04 -5.30 -39.85
C GLU A 25 17.11 -5.02 -38.79
N ALA A 26 16.92 -4.00 -37.96
CA ALA A 26 17.70 -3.75 -36.76
C ALA A 26 16.77 -3.58 -35.56
N GLY A 27 17.23 -3.95 -34.36
CA GLY A 27 16.37 -3.95 -33.20
C GLY A 27 17.08 -4.21 -31.88
N PHE A 28 16.30 -4.21 -30.81
CA PHE A 28 16.75 -4.46 -29.45
C PHE A 28 16.23 -5.82 -28.98
N GLU A 29 17.02 -6.55 -28.20
CA GLU A 29 16.58 -7.74 -27.48
C GLU A 29 16.86 -7.62 -25.98
N THR A 30 15.98 -8.21 -25.17
CA THR A 30 16.11 -8.29 -23.72
C THR A 30 15.80 -9.69 -23.22
N GLY A 31 16.39 -10.09 -22.10
CA GLY A 31 16.17 -11.39 -21.48
C GLY A 31 16.88 -11.53 -20.14
N LEU A 32 16.90 -12.75 -19.61
CA LEU A 32 17.56 -13.05 -18.33
C LEU A 32 18.84 -13.86 -18.56
N LEU A 33 19.97 -13.37 -18.07
CA LEU A 33 21.20 -14.15 -17.97
C LEU A 33 21.29 -14.75 -16.55
N GLU A 34 21.14 -16.07 -16.45
CA GLU A 34 21.29 -16.81 -15.20
C GLU A 34 22.58 -17.65 -15.21
N GLY A 35 23.25 -17.72 -14.06
CA GLY A 35 24.46 -18.51 -13.92
C GLY A 35 24.95 -18.67 -12.49
N VAL A 36 26.05 -19.42 -12.36
CA VAL A 36 26.75 -19.66 -11.09
C VAL A 36 28.18 -19.15 -11.25
N GLN A 37 28.56 -18.15 -10.45
CA GLN A 37 29.95 -17.76 -10.27
C GLN A 37 30.53 -18.52 -9.08
N THR A 38 31.55 -19.34 -9.30
CA THR A 38 32.28 -20.03 -8.21
C THR A 38 33.65 -19.40 -8.04
N GLN A 39 33.96 -18.92 -6.83
CA GLN A 39 35.31 -18.54 -6.42
C GLN A 39 35.82 -19.54 -5.38
N GLU A 40 36.97 -20.16 -5.66
CA GLU A 40 37.68 -21.00 -4.68
C GLU A 40 38.84 -20.21 -4.06
N LYS A 41 38.74 -19.97 -2.75
CA LYS A 41 39.82 -19.52 -1.85
C LYS A 41 40.06 -20.58 -0.79
N ARG A 42 41.31 -20.79 -0.36
CA ARG A 42 41.58 -21.56 0.87
C ARG A 42 41.15 -20.74 2.11
N HIS A 43 40.43 -21.43 3.01
CA HIS A 43 39.96 -21.03 4.34
C HIS A 43 38.68 -20.17 4.47
N THR A 44 37.61 -20.88 4.85
CA THR A 44 36.69 -20.58 5.96
C THR A 44 35.73 -19.37 5.86
N THR A 45 34.45 -19.66 5.56
CA THR A 45 33.33 -18.70 5.60
C THR A 45 32.12 -19.32 6.33
N THR A 46 31.23 -18.49 6.89
CA THR A 46 29.89 -18.86 7.39
C THR A 46 29.01 -19.36 6.23
N GLN A 47 28.23 -20.43 6.42
CA GLN A 47 27.33 -20.96 5.38
C GLN A 47 25.90 -20.44 5.57
N THR A 48 25.27 -20.04 4.46
CA THR A 48 23.83 -19.73 4.40
C THR A 48 23.09 -20.94 3.82
N THR A 49 22.31 -21.64 4.64
CA THR A 49 21.49 -22.77 4.16
C THR A 49 20.14 -22.27 3.65
N THR A 50 20.03 -22.05 2.34
CA THR A 50 18.73 -21.79 1.70
C THR A 50 17.93 -23.09 1.59
N LYS A 51 16.96 -23.30 2.49
CA LYS A 51 15.85 -24.21 2.21
C LYS A 51 14.93 -23.53 1.21
N THR A 52 14.87 -24.05 -0.02
CA THR A 52 13.91 -23.59 -1.02
C THR A 52 12.53 -24.17 -0.73
N THR A 53 11.77 -23.51 0.15
CA THR A 53 10.31 -23.55 0.04
C THR A 53 9.92 -22.48 -0.96
N THR A 54 9.44 -22.87 -2.13
CA THR A 54 8.81 -21.93 -3.07
C THR A 54 7.46 -21.54 -2.49
N ASN A 55 7.48 -20.55 -1.58
CA ASN A 55 6.28 -19.77 -1.28
C ASN A 55 6.04 -18.86 -2.48
N ASN A 56 5.42 -19.46 -3.49
CA ASN A 56 4.70 -18.79 -4.55
C ASN A 56 3.66 -17.88 -3.89
N TYR A 57 3.90 -16.58 -3.90
CA TYR A 57 3.01 -15.56 -3.36
C TYR A 57 2.38 -14.78 -4.50
N ASN A 58 1.04 -14.76 -4.55
CA ASN A 58 0.30 -13.94 -5.50
C ASN A 58 0.68 -12.46 -5.35
N TYR A 59 1.33 -11.88 -6.36
CA TYR A 59 1.60 -10.45 -6.42
C TYR A 59 0.54 -9.75 -7.28
N LEU A 60 -0.25 -8.86 -6.67
CA LEU A 60 -1.27 -8.07 -7.36
C LEU A 60 -0.69 -6.72 -7.80
N PRO A 61 -0.49 -6.49 -9.12
CA PRO A 61 0.15 -5.30 -9.62
C PRO A 61 -0.80 -4.09 -9.63
N LEU A 62 -0.22 -2.89 -9.63
CA LEU A 62 -0.94 -1.61 -9.56
C LEU A 62 -2.14 -1.53 -10.52
N ASN A 63 -1.96 -1.89 -11.79
CA ASN A 63 -3.02 -1.81 -12.80
C ASN A 63 -4.24 -2.68 -12.48
N SER A 64 -4.03 -3.86 -11.89
CA SER A 64 -5.13 -4.76 -11.48
C SER A 64 -5.94 -4.17 -10.33
N ILE A 65 -5.29 -3.41 -9.45
CA ILE A 65 -5.91 -2.68 -8.35
C ILE A 65 -6.64 -1.44 -8.85
N LEU A 66 -5.99 -0.57 -9.63
CA LEU A 66 -6.58 0.69 -10.10
C LEU A 66 -7.85 0.49 -10.94
N GLN A 67 -7.92 -0.58 -11.74
CA GLN A 67 -9.14 -1.00 -12.46
C GLN A 67 -10.36 -1.31 -11.56
N ARG A 68 -10.13 -1.56 -10.27
CA ARG A 68 -11.11 -2.05 -9.29
C ARG A 68 -11.21 -1.15 -8.06
N ALA A 69 -10.45 -0.06 -8.04
CA ALA A 69 -10.40 0.92 -6.97
C ALA A 69 -11.32 2.10 -7.30
N THR A 70 -12.14 2.49 -6.33
CA THR A 70 -12.93 3.72 -6.37
C THR A 70 -12.66 4.54 -5.10
N ASN A 71 -12.97 5.84 -5.10
CA ASN A 71 -12.90 6.65 -3.88
C ASN A 71 -13.79 6.01 -2.78
N LEU A 72 -13.28 5.91 -1.56
CA LEU A 72 -14.02 5.38 -0.41
C LEU A 72 -15.09 6.37 0.05
N PHE A 73 -14.68 7.62 0.28
CA PHE A 73 -15.58 8.72 0.57
C PHE A 73 -16.21 9.23 -0.73
N LYS A 74 -17.43 8.76 -1.03
CA LYS A 74 -18.31 9.32 -2.06
C LYS A 74 -19.48 9.96 -1.33
N ASP A 75 -19.77 11.23 -1.58
CA ASP A 75 -20.72 12.02 -0.76
C ASP A 75 -22.09 11.33 -0.52
N ALA A 76 -22.62 10.60 -1.50
CA ALA A 76 -23.89 9.86 -1.40
C ALA A 76 -23.84 8.54 -0.58
N ASP A 77 -22.64 8.11 -0.17
CA ASP A 77 -22.38 6.87 0.56
C ASP A 77 -21.71 7.10 1.94
N ILE A 78 -21.26 8.32 2.27
CA ILE A 78 -20.52 8.59 3.53
C ILE A 78 -21.33 8.16 4.77
N SER A 79 -22.63 8.45 4.82
CA SER A 79 -23.51 8.05 5.93
C SER A 79 -23.80 6.54 6.04
N LYS A 80 -23.30 5.74 5.08
CA LYS A 80 -23.32 4.26 5.13
C LYS A 80 -21.98 3.68 5.59
N LEU A 81 -20.94 4.51 5.71
CA LEU A 81 -19.61 4.09 6.15
C LEU A 81 -19.54 4.00 7.68
N SER A 82 -18.70 3.08 8.14
CA SER A 82 -18.21 3.04 9.52
C SER A 82 -16.70 2.94 9.49
N PHE A 83 -16.02 3.73 10.31
CA PHE A 83 -14.59 3.70 10.53
C PHE A 83 -14.29 2.98 11.86
N SER A 84 -13.14 2.32 11.96
CA SER A 84 -12.64 1.79 13.23
C SER A 84 -11.16 2.11 13.40
N SER A 85 -10.78 2.61 14.59
CA SER A 85 -9.38 2.87 14.96
C SER A 85 -8.51 1.61 14.93
N LEU A 86 -9.10 0.43 15.17
CA LEU A 86 -8.41 -0.87 15.11
C LEU A 86 -8.36 -1.47 13.70
N SER A 87 -9.07 -0.90 12.73
CA SER A 87 -8.97 -1.33 11.33
C SER A 87 -9.09 -0.16 10.33
N PRO A 88 -8.15 0.82 10.35
CA PRO A 88 -8.14 1.92 9.38
C PRO A 88 -7.86 1.47 7.95
N VAL A 89 -7.24 0.29 7.80
CA VAL A 89 -7.23 -0.49 6.57
C VAL A 89 -7.90 -1.81 6.93
N ARG A 90 -8.99 -2.15 6.24
CA ARG A 90 -9.71 -3.41 6.47
C ARG A 90 -9.92 -4.16 5.18
N ALA A 91 -9.84 -5.48 5.25
CA ALA A 91 -10.22 -6.39 4.19
C ALA A 91 -11.38 -7.27 4.68
N SER A 92 -12.32 -7.56 3.79
CA SER A 92 -13.46 -8.43 4.07
C SER A 92 -13.83 -9.23 2.82
N LEU A 93 -14.22 -10.49 3.02
CA LEU A 93 -14.69 -11.38 1.96
C LEU A 93 -16.19 -11.58 2.15
N ASP A 94 -16.98 -11.32 1.11
CA ASP A 94 -18.42 -11.59 1.12
C ASP A 94 -18.76 -13.01 0.63
N LEU A 95 -20.01 -13.44 0.88
CA LEU A 95 -20.51 -14.75 0.45
C LEU A 95 -20.65 -14.92 -1.07
N SER A 96 -20.43 -13.87 -1.85
CA SER A 96 -20.35 -13.92 -3.32
C SER A 96 -18.91 -14.14 -3.82
N GLY A 97 -17.91 -14.09 -2.93
CA GLY A 97 -16.50 -14.25 -3.26
C GLY A 97 -15.80 -12.94 -3.65
N HIS A 98 -16.39 -11.79 -3.31
CA HIS A 98 -15.74 -10.50 -3.49
C HIS A 98 -14.93 -10.11 -2.25
N LEU A 99 -13.62 -9.99 -2.45
CA LEU A 99 -12.72 -9.42 -1.45
C LEU A 99 -12.76 -7.90 -1.59
N THR A 100 -13.39 -7.25 -0.63
CA THR A 100 -13.40 -5.79 -0.50
C THR A 100 -12.24 -5.36 0.39
N ILE A 101 -11.45 -4.38 -0.06
CA ILE A 101 -10.40 -3.74 0.74
C ILE A 101 -10.70 -2.24 0.82
N GLU A 102 -10.80 -1.72 2.04
CA GLU A 102 -11.11 -0.32 2.32
C GLU A 102 -9.94 0.31 3.09
N ASN A 103 -9.36 1.35 2.51
CA ASN A 103 -8.28 2.14 3.11
C ASN A 103 -8.83 3.53 3.46
N PHE A 104 -9.05 3.78 4.75
CA PHE A 104 -9.50 5.08 5.26
C PHE A 104 -8.35 6.09 5.38
N LEU A 105 -7.09 5.65 5.24
CA LEU A 105 -5.91 6.49 5.44
C LEU A 105 -5.66 7.42 4.24
N PRO A 106 -5.06 8.60 4.46
CA PRO A 106 -4.69 9.56 3.43
C PRO A 106 -3.36 9.18 2.73
N TYR A 107 -2.93 7.92 2.84
CA TYR A 107 -1.68 7.39 2.30
C TYR A 107 -1.91 6.27 1.28
N ASN A 108 -1.11 6.30 0.21
CA ASN A 108 -0.94 5.15 -0.68
C ASN A 108 -0.04 4.14 0.02
N LEU A 109 -0.53 2.92 0.27
CA LEU A 109 0.17 1.90 1.03
C LEU A 109 0.83 0.92 0.06
N ASN A 110 2.17 0.91 -0.01
CA ASN A 110 2.89 0.21 -1.07
C ASN A 110 3.53 -1.11 -0.61
N ASN A 111 3.52 -2.10 -1.50
CA ASN A 111 4.01 -3.47 -1.34
C ASN A 111 3.55 -4.09 -0.01
N VAL A 112 2.25 -3.97 0.28
CA VAL A 112 1.62 -4.47 1.51
C VAL A 112 1.18 -5.92 1.33
N LYS A 113 1.28 -6.71 2.39
CA LYS A 113 0.82 -8.09 2.45
C LYS A 113 -0.66 -8.13 2.83
N LEU A 114 -1.42 -8.97 2.16
CA LEU A 114 -2.71 -9.44 2.63
C LEU A 114 -2.51 -10.81 3.32
N SER A 115 -2.97 -10.92 4.55
CA SER A 115 -3.01 -12.18 5.30
C SER A 115 -4.40 -12.45 5.85
N PHE A 116 -4.59 -13.68 6.32
CA PHE A 116 -5.81 -14.19 6.91
C PHE A 116 -5.45 -15.03 8.13
N THR A 117 -6.05 -14.76 9.27
CA THR A 117 -5.84 -15.55 10.49
C THR A 117 -6.96 -16.57 10.64
N ASP A 118 -6.65 -17.86 10.59
CA ASP A 118 -7.64 -18.93 10.72
C ASP A 118 -8.22 -19.06 12.13
N ALA A 119 -9.25 -19.90 12.29
CA ALA A 119 -9.91 -20.12 13.58
C ALA A 119 -9.01 -20.79 14.64
N GLN A 120 -7.83 -21.28 14.25
CA GLN A 120 -6.81 -21.85 15.12
C GLN A 120 -5.69 -20.84 15.46
N GLY A 121 -5.74 -19.63 14.90
CA GLY A 121 -4.77 -18.56 15.12
C GLY A 121 -3.56 -18.60 14.19
N ASN A 122 -3.55 -19.45 13.16
CA ASN A 122 -2.46 -19.47 12.19
C ASN A 122 -2.65 -18.34 11.16
N VAL A 123 -1.60 -17.55 10.96
CA VAL A 123 -1.56 -16.52 9.93
C VAL A 123 -1.20 -17.15 8.59
N ILE A 124 -2.12 -17.07 7.62
CA ILE A 124 -1.97 -17.52 6.24
C ILE A 124 -1.74 -16.31 5.35
N ASP A 125 -0.66 -16.36 4.56
CA ASP A 125 -0.25 -15.29 3.68
C ASP A 125 -0.93 -15.45 2.32
N LEU A 126 -1.84 -14.53 1.96
CA LEU A 126 -2.68 -14.66 0.77
C LEU A 126 -2.02 -14.07 -0.49
N GLY A 127 -1.24 -12.99 -0.32
CA GLY A 127 -0.50 -12.34 -1.39
C GLY A 127 0.08 -10.99 -0.99
N VAL A 128 0.75 -10.33 -1.93
CA VAL A 128 1.27 -8.96 -1.79
C VAL A 128 0.59 -8.06 -2.82
N ILE A 129 0.13 -6.89 -2.38
CA ILE A 129 -0.51 -5.86 -3.19
C ILE A 129 0.50 -4.74 -3.43
N GLU A 130 0.74 -4.41 -4.71
CA GLU A 130 1.74 -3.40 -5.09
C GLU A 130 1.45 -2.02 -4.49
N THR A 131 0.19 -1.58 -4.53
CA THR A 131 -0.28 -0.33 -3.91
C THR A 131 -1.76 -0.47 -3.57
N ILE A 132 -2.16 -0.12 -2.35
CA ILE A 132 -3.53 0.25 -2.00
C ILE A 132 -3.61 1.77 -2.02
N PRO A 133 -4.34 2.40 -2.96
CA PRO A 133 -4.45 3.87 -3.01
C PRO A 133 -5.06 4.44 -1.73
N LYS A 134 -4.71 5.69 -1.40
CA LYS A 134 -5.31 6.43 -0.29
C LYS A 134 -6.83 6.53 -0.44
N GLN A 135 -7.56 6.53 0.69
CA GLN A 135 -8.99 6.81 0.75
C GLN A 135 -9.80 6.01 -0.30
N SER A 136 -9.48 4.73 -0.47
CA SER A 136 -9.99 3.91 -1.58
C SER A 136 -10.73 2.68 -1.11
N LYS A 137 -11.72 2.27 -1.93
CA LYS A 137 -12.44 1.00 -1.85
C LYS A 137 -12.11 0.19 -3.09
N ILE A 138 -11.44 -0.94 -2.90
CA ILE A 138 -11.06 -1.89 -3.93
C ILE A 138 -11.98 -3.11 -3.83
N VAL A 139 -12.56 -3.56 -4.94
CA VAL A 139 -13.35 -4.81 -4.98
C VAL A 139 -12.67 -5.81 -5.92
N LEU A 140 -12.07 -6.84 -5.34
CA LEU A 140 -11.37 -7.91 -6.05
C LEU A 140 -12.24 -9.18 -6.07
N SER A 141 -12.05 -10.03 -7.08
CA SER A 141 -12.49 -11.43 -6.98
C SER A 141 -11.37 -12.23 -6.33
N TYR A 142 -11.67 -13.10 -5.36
CA TYR A 142 -10.63 -13.95 -4.78
C TYR A 142 -9.96 -14.87 -5.82
N GLN A 143 -10.63 -15.12 -6.96
CA GLN A 143 -10.09 -15.88 -8.09
C GLN A 143 -8.84 -15.23 -8.70
N GLN A 144 -8.55 -13.95 -8.41
CA GLN A 144 -7.32 -13.28 -8.83
C GLN A 144 -6.09 -13.77 -8.04
N PHE A 145 -6.29 -14.46 -6.91
CA PHE A 145 -5.25 -15.06 -6.08
C PHE A 145 -5.02 -16.53 -6.44
N ASN A 146 -4.61 -16.81 -7.68
CA ASN A 146 -4.47 -18.17 -8.24
C ASN A 146 -3.78 -19.17 -7.29
N GLU A 147 -2.68 -18.75 -6.65
CA GLU A 147 -1.84 -19.64 -5.82
C GLU A 147 -2.41 -19.92 -4.42
N THR A 148 -3.35 -19.09 -3.94
CA THR A 148 -4.00 -19.23 -2.63
C THR A 148 -5.51 -19.41 -2.77
N LYS A 149 -6.01 -19.65 -3.99
CA LYS A 149 -7.43 -19.87 -4.31
C LYS A 149 -8.05 -20.96 -3.42
N GLN A 150 -7.35 -22.07 -3.18
CA GLN A 150 -7.85 -23.15 -2.33
C GLN A 150 -8.07 -22.71 -0.87
N VAL A 151 -7.26 -21.76 -0.36
CA VAL A 151 -7.47 -21.17 0.95
C VAL A 151 -8.79 -20.38 0.94
N PHE A 152 -9.00 -19.52 -0.06
CA PHE A 152 -10.28 -18.81 -0.23
C PHE A 152 -11.48 -19.74 -0.41
N ASP A 153 -11.36 -20.82 -1.20
CA ASP A 153 -12.42 -21.82 -1.39
C ASP A 153 -12.84 -22.44 -0.04
N ASN A 154 -11.87 -22.83 0.80
CA ASN A 154 -12.11 -23.37 2.14
C ASN A 154 -12.80 -22.33 3.05
N ILE A 155 -12.33 -21.07 3.05
CA ILE A 155 -12.92 -19.97 3.84
C ILE A 155 -14.40 -19.78 3.47
N MET A 156 -14.69 -19.75 2.17
CA MET A 156 -16.05 -19.60 1.66
C MET A 156 -16.96 -20.76 2.07
N GLU A 157 -16.45 -21.99 2.07
CA GLU A 157 -17.19 -23.17 2.51
C GLU A 157 -17.50 -23.14 4.02
N GLU A 158 -16.53 -22.75 4.85
CA GLU A 158 -16.71 -22.59 6.30
C GLU A 158 -17.71 -21.48 6.64
N GLN A 159 -17.58 -20.30 6.02
CA GLN A 159 -18.55 -19.21 6.19
C GLN A 159 -19.96 -19.66 5.79
N LYS A 160 -20.12 -20.34 4.64
CA LYS A 160 -21.43 -20.83 4.19
C LYS A 160 -22.05 -21.81 5.19
N LYS A 161 -21.27 -22.80 5.66
CA LYS A 161 -21.70 -23.75 6.71
C LYS A 161 -22.13 -23.05 8.00
N TYR A 162 -21.45 -21.98 8.40
CA TYR A 162 -21.83 -21.18 9.57
C TYR A 162 -23.18 -20.48 9.35
N TYR A 163 -23.36 -19.77 8.24
CA TYR A 163 -24.60 -19.06 7.95
C TYR A 163 -25.80 -19.99 7.74
N GLU A 164 -25.60 -21.19 7.17
CA GLU A 164 -26.63 -22.23 7.06
C GLU A 164 -27.11 -22.70 8.44
N LYS A 165 -26.17 -23.06 9.34
CA LYS A 165 -26.50 -23.44 10.72
C LYS A 165 -27.20 -22.33 11.50
N GLU A 166 -26.77 -21.09 11.33
CA GLU A 166 -27.37 -19.93 12.01
C GLU A 166 -28.78 -19.62 11.46
N ALA A 167 -29.02 -19.82 10.16
CA ALA A 167 -30.36 -19.75 9.57
C ALA A 167 -31.28 -20.88 10.09
N GLU A 168 -30.78 -22.09 10.27
CA GLU A 168 -31.51 -23.20 10.91
C GLU A 168 -31.81 -22.92 12.38
N ARG A 169 -30.83 -22.42 13.16
CA ARG A 169 -31.07 -21.99 14.55
C ARG A 169 -32.15 -20.93 14.64
N ARG A 170 -32.15 -19.94 13.73
CA ARG A 170 -33.19 -18.89 13.69
C ARG A 170 -34.57 -19.46 13.37
N LYS A 171 -34.67 -20.36 12.38
CA LYS A 171 -35.93 -21.07 12.07
C LYS A 171 -36.45 -21.85 13.28
N ASN A 172 -35.59 -22.61 13.96
CA ASN A 172 -35.97 -23.42 15.11
C ASN A 172 -36.29 -22.57 16.36
N LYS A 173 -35.65 -21.40 16.52
CA LYS A 173 -35.96 -20.43 17.59
C LYS A 173 -37.35 -19.81 17.44
N THR A 174 -37.83 -19.62 16.22
CA THR A 174 -39.22 -19.19 15.95
C THR A 174 -40.26 -20.24 16.39
N THR A 175 -39.85 -21.49 16.63
CA THR A 175 -40.73 -22.61 16.98
C THR A 175 -40.65 -23.03 18.45
N SER A 176 -39.77 -22.43 19.27
CA SER A 176 -39.53 -22.92 20.66
C SER A 176 -39.40 -21.79 21.68
N SER A 177 -40.38 -21.72 22.59
CA SER A 177 -40.47 -20.72 23.66
C SER A 177 -39.74 -21.17 24.94
N VAL A 178 -38.43 -21.42 24.85
CA VAL A 178 -37.60 -21.80 26.01
C VAL A 178 -36.38 -20.90 26.12
N SER A 179 -36.17 -20.36 27.33
CA SER A 179 -34.97 -19.60 27.70
C SER A 179 -33.82 -20.54 28.06
N GLU A 180 -32.80 -20.63 27.21
CA GLU A 180 -31.52 -21.26 27.58
C GLU A 180 -30.42 -20.22 27.73
N THR A 181 -30.15 -19.86 28.98
CA THR A 181 -28.94 -19.14 29.42
C THR A 181 -27.75 -20.09 29.48
N LYS A 182 -27.11 -20.33 28.34
CA LYS A 182 -25.73 -20.87 28.30
C LYS A 182 -24.92 -20.17 27.22
N ARG A 183 -23.75 -19.64 27.59
CA ARG A 183 -22.77 -19.09 26.67
C ARG A 183 -22.17 -20.22 25.84
N GLU A 184 -22.63 -20.32 24.58
CA GLU A 184 -21.97 -21.09 23.52
C GLU A 184 -20.75 -20.30 22.99
N PRO A 185 -19.73 -20.98 22.43
CA PRO A 185 -18.48 -20.33 22.04
C PRO A 185 -18.69 -19.32 20.91
N SER A 186 -18.07 -18.15 21.04
CA SER A 186 -18.01 -17.19 19.93
C SER A 186 -17.24 -17.81 18.77
N PHE A 187 -17.92 -18.11 17.67
CA PHE A 187 -17.26 -18.33 16.40
C PHE A 187 -16.67 -16.99 15.95
N THR A 188 -15.41 -16.75 16.34
CA THR A 188 -14.66 -15.58 15.92
C THR A 188 -14.43 -15.71 14.43
N PHE A 189 -15.05 -14.83 13.63
CA PHE A 189 -14.81 -14.82 12.20
C PHE A 189 -13.32 -14.61 11.93
N PRO A 190 -12.71 -15.41 11.04
CA PRO A 190 -11.34 -15.19 10.62
C PRO A 190 -11.12 -13.76 10.09
N THR A 191 -10.04 -13.10 10.53
CA THR A 191 -9.72 -11.72 10.16
C THR A 191 -8.79 -11.68 8.96
N PHE A 192 -9.19 -10.93 7.93
CA PHE A 192 -8.26 -10.51 6.88
C PHE A 192 -7.53 -9.25 7.33
N GLU A 193 -6.21 -9.28 7.23
CA GLU A 193 -5.32 -8.22 7.69
C GLU A 193 -4.46 -7.71 6.54
N VAL A 194 -4.25 -6.39 6.51
CA VAL A 194 -3.28 -5.75 5.62
C VAL A 194 -2.11 -5.30 6.46
N LEU A 195 -0.89 -5.68 6.09
CA LEU A 195 0.33 -5.41 6.85
C LEU A 195 1.44 -4.87 5.93
N SER A 196 2.34 -4.04 6.45
CA SER A 196 3.57 -3.67 5.73
C SER A 196 4.47 -4.90 5.52
N THR A 197 5.31 -4.85 4.47
CA THR A 197 6.39 -5.83 4.26
C THR A 197 7.76 -5.14 4.37
N PRO A 198 8.88 -5.89 4.47
CA PRO A 198 10.22 -5.32 4.36
C PRO A 198 10.49 -4.58 3.03
N HIS A 199 9.63 -4.75 2.02
CA HIS A 199 9.70 -4.08 0.73
C HIS A 199 8.71 -2.90 0.61
N SER A 200 7.88 -2.64 1.63
CA SER A 200 7.06 -1.43 1.71
C SER A 200 7.96 -0.19 1.77
N ASP A 201 7.49 0.95 1.26
CA ASP A 201 8.22 2.20 1.39
C ASP A 201 8.29 2.66 2.87
N PRO A 202 9.25 3.53 3.25
CA PRO A 202 9.43 3.94 4.64
C PRO A 202 8.21 4.59 5.29
N ASN A 203 7.36 5.30 4.54
CA ASN A 203 6.14 5.88 5.11
C ASN A 203 5.07 4.82 5.33
N THR A 204 4.89 3.87 4.41
CA THR A 204 4.01 2.70 4.62
C THR A 204 4.45 1.92 5.86
N GLN A 205 5.74 1.61 6.02
CA GLN A 205 6.24 0.90 7.22
C GLN A 205 5.95 1.69 8.51
N ARG A 206 6.29 2.99 8.54
CA ARG A 206 6.02 3.90 9.66
C ARG A 206 4.53 3.93 10.03
N VAL A 207 3.64 4.05 9.04
CA VAL A 207 2.19 4.07 9.25
C VAL A 207 1.75 2.78 9.95
N PHE A 208 2.10 1.61 9.42
CA PHE A 208 1.72 0.34 10.05
C PHE A 208 2.32 0.16 11.47
N GLU A 209 3.55 0.63 11.71
CA GLU A 209 4.15 0.60 13.06
C GLU A 209 3.40 1.53 14.06
N THR A 210 2.93 2.69 13.61
CA THR A 210 2.11 3.58 14.46
C THR A 210 0.70 3.03 14.69
N LEU A 211 0.11 2.36 13.69
CA LEU A 211 -1.21 1.73 13.82
C LEU A 211 -1.17 0.51 14.76
N SER A 212 -0.09 -0.28 14.77
CA SER A 212 0.04 -1.43 15.67
C SER A 212 0.16 -1.05 17.16
N LYS A 213 0.24 0.25 17.48
CA LYS A 213 0.27 0.78 18.85
C LYS A 213 -1.11 1.25 19.33
N ILE A 214 -2.11 1.24 18.45
CA ILE A 214 -3.51 1.57 18.78
C ILE A 214 -4.19 0.35 19.37
N ASN A 215 -4.83 0.54 20.53
CA ASN A 215 -5.49 -0.50 21.32
C ASN A 215 -6.94 -0.13 21.68
N THR A 216 -7.25 1.17 21.73
CA THR A 216 -8.61 1.66 21.99
C THR A 216 -9.51 1.39 20.78
N ASN A 217 -10.60 0.65 21.01
CA ASN A 217 -11.62 0.40 20.01
C ASN A 217 -12.61 1.58 19.93
N LEU A 218 -12.36 2.51 19.03
CA LEU A 218 -13.33 3.51 18.59
C LEU A 218 -13.96 3.03 17.28
N VAL A 219 -15.29 2.92 17.26
CA VAL A 219 -16.09 2.74 16.05
C VAL A 219 -16.84 4.04 15.77
N MET A 220 -16.58 4.65 14.61
CA MET A 220 -17.16 5.94 14.23
C MET A 220 -18.15 5.77 13.07
N LYS A 221 -19.35 6.36 13.18
CA LYS A 221 -20.36 6.38 12.12
C LYS A 221 -20.67 7.82 11.70
N TYR A 222 -20.72 8.07 10.40
CA TYR A 222 -21.05 9.39 9.86
C TYR A 222 -22.58 9.54 9.76
N SER A 223 -23.11 10.63 10.28
CA SER A 223 -24.54 10.93 10.28
C SER A 223 -24.82 12.17 9.43
N ASP A 224 -25.81 12.10 8.53
CA ASP A 224 -26.28 13.25 7.74
C ASP A 224 -27.10 14.26 8.58
N THR A 225 -27.49 13.88 9.80
CA THR A 225 -28.33 14.65 10.72
C THR A 225 -27.71 14.69 12.12
N ASN A 226 -27.93 15.80 12.83
CA ASN A 226 -27.59 15.90 14.25
C ASN A 226 -28.68 15.23 15.10
N ASN A 227 -28.26 14.49 16.13
CA ASN A 227 -29.17 13.88 17.11
C ASN A 227 -29.36 14.77 18.37
N PHE A 228 -28.69 15.92 18.43
CA PHE A 228 -28.85 16.91 19.50
C PHE A 228 -30.13 17.72 19.31
N GLU A 229 -31.04 17.73 20.28
CA GLU A 229 -32.31 18.47 20.19
C GLU A 229 -32.11 20.00 19.98
N SER A 230 -31.01 20.57 20.49
CA SER A 230 -30.63 21.98 20.27
C SER A 230 -30.15 22.32 18.86
N ALA A 231 -29.80 21.31 18.05
CA ALA A 231 -29.15 21.46 16.75
C ALA A 231 -29.67 20.48 15.66
N LYS A 232 -30.84 19.87 15.86
CA LYS A 232 -31.43 18.81 15.03
C LYS A 232 -31.48 19.16 13.54
N ASP A 233 -32.00 20.35 13.23
CA ASP A 233 -32.11 20.89 11.87
C ASP A 233 -30.86 21.69 11.42
N LYS A 234 -29.84 21.80 12.29
CA LYS A 234 -28.64 22.64 12.11
C LYS A 234 -27.44 21.84 11.60
N THR A 235 -27.68 21.02 10.58
CA THR A 235 -26.73 20.03 10.04
C THR A 235 -26.19 20.46 8.67
N GLU A 236 -24.96 20.08 8.35
CA GLU A 236 -24.49 20.01 6.96
C GLU A 236 -24.07 18.56 6.62
N LYS A 237 -24.12 18.22 5.33
CA LYS A 237 -23.69 16.90 4.88
C LYS A 237 -22.17 16.81 4.83
N PHE A 238 -21.65 15.64 5.16
CA PHE A 238 -20.25 15.34 4.90
C PHE A 238 -19.93 15.44 3.40
N THR A 239 -18.80 16.07 3.12
CA THR A 239 -18.10 15.97 1.83
C THR A 239 -16.99 14.94 1.97
N ALA A 240 -16.48 14.42 0.86
CA ALA A 240 -15.31 13.54 0.89
C ALA A 240 -14.11 14.13 1.67
N LYS A 241 -13.92 15.47 1.62
CA LYS A 241 -12.88 16.18 2.37
C LYS A 241 -13.17 16.23 3.87
N THR A 242 -14.37 16.65 4.28
CA THR A 242 -14.67 16.78 5.71
C THR A 242 -14.73 15.42 6.40
N ALA A 243 -15.15 14.36 5.70
CA ALA A 243 -15.06 12.99 6.21
C ALA A 243 -13.60 12.50 6.36
N GLU A 244 -12.71 12.82 5.41
CA GLU A 244 -11.26 12.58 5.54
C GLU A 244 -10.68 13.29 6.76
N GLU A 245 -10.91 14.60 6.89
CA GLU A 245 -10.35 15.43 7.96
C GLU A 245 -10.82 14.94 9.34
N PHE A 246 -12.12 14.63 9.50
CA PHE A 246 -12.67 14.02 10.72
C PHE A 246 -11.99 12.68 11.04
N THR A 247 -11.91 11.77 10.06
CA THR A 247 -11.30 10.44 10.23
C THR A 247 -9.84 10.54 10.68
N ASN A 248 -9.07 11.39 10.01
CA ASN A 248 -7.65 11.59 10.26
C ASN A 248 -7.40 12.19 11.65
N LEU A 249 -8.21 13.16 12.04
CA LEU A 249 -8.13 13.83 13.33
C LEU A 249 -8.48 12.87 14.48
N MET A 250 -9.55 12.11 14.34
CA MET A 250 -9.96 11.09 15.34
C MET A 250 -8.94 9.96 15.46
N LEU A 251 -8.39 9.47 14.35
CA LEU A 251 -7.35 8.44 14.36
C LEU A 251 -6.08 8.91 15.09
N ASN A 252 -5.65 10.16 14.84
CA ASN A 252 -4.54 10.74 15.59
C ASN A 252 -4.88 10.94 17.07
N MET A 253 -6.08 11.42 17.41
CA MET A 253 -6.50 11.60 18.80
C MET A 253 -6.47 10.28 19.56
N ILE A 254 -7.00 9.20 18.98
CA ILE A 254 -6.93 7.87 19.60
C ILE A 254 -5.48 7.41 19.77
N ALA A 255 -4.61 7.61 18.77
CA ALA A 255 -3.18 7.29 18.89
C ALA A 255 -2.45 8.10 19.99
N VAL A 256 -2.86 9.35 20.23
CA VAL A 256 -2.37 10.16 21.37
C VAL A 256 -2.83 9.52 22.69
N LEU A 257 -4.12 9.23 22.82
CA LEU A 257 -4.70 8.65 24.04
C LEU A 257 -4.13 7.25 24.35
N ASP A 258 -3.85 6.43 23.34
CA ASP A 258 -3.19 5.12 23.51
C ASP A 258 -1.68 5.22 23.78
N SER A 259 -1.04 6.35 23.45
CA SER A 259 0.40 6.52 23.66
C SER A 259 0.80 6.32 25.13
N GLN A 260 1.99 5.76 25.34
CA GLN A 260 2.56 5.68 26.68
C GLN A 260 2.71 7.08 27.30
N SER A 261 3.23 8.05 26.54
CA SER A 261 3.41 9.44 27.00
C SER A 261 2.13 10.05 27.58
N TRP A 262 0.95 9.80 26.99
CA TRP A 262 -0.31 10.33 27.50
C TRP A 262 -0.74 9.63 28.80
N GLY A 263 -0.67 8.30 28.84
CA GLY A 263 -0.98 7.54 30.06
C GLY A 263 -0.08 7.97 31.23
N ASP A 264 1.23 8.04 30.99
CA ASP A 264 2.21 8.46 31.99
C ASP A 264 2.00 9.93 32.39
N ALA A 265 1.63 10.83 31.47
CA ALA A 265 1.33 12.23 31.79
C ALA A 265 0.07 12.41 32.64
N ILE A 266 -1.00 11.64 32.41
CA ILE A 266 -2.20 11.69 33.25
C ILE A 266 -1.91 11.13 34.65
N LEU A 267 -1.21 9.99 34.74
CA LEU A 267 -0.86 9.36 36.03
C LEU A 267 0.10 10.25 36.85
N ASN A 268 1.10 10.85 36.22
CA ASN A 268 2.10 11.71 36.88
C ASN A 268 1.72 13.20 36.93
N ALA A 269 0.51 13.59 36.52
CA ALA A 269 0.06 14.98 36.56
C ALA A 269 0.26 15.59 37.95
N PRO A 270 0.99 16.72 38.11
CA PRO A 270 1.28 17.30 39.41
C PRO A 270 0.13 18.18 39.95
N PHE A 271 -1.10 17.88 39.52
CA PHE A 271 -2.35 18.56 39.87
C PHE A 271 -3.51 17.55 39.93
N GLU A 272 -4.63 17.97 40.48
CA GLU A 272 -5.85 17.17 40.59
C GLU A 272 -6.77 17.35 39.37
N PHE A 273 -7.29 16.25 38.85
CA PHE A 273 -8.36 16.28 37.84
C PHE A 273 -9.71 16.27 38.54
N THR A 274 -10.67 17.08 38.08
CA THR A 274 -11.98 17.24 38.73
C THR A 274 -13.15 17.12 37.76
N ASN A 275 -14.27 16.56 38.23
CA ASN A 275 -15.54 16.60 37.49
C ASN A 275 -16.74 16.45 38.44
N LYS A 276 -17.59 17.47 38.50
CA LYS A 276 -18.85 17.49 39.25
C LYS A 276 -20.04 17.39 38.30
N GLY A 277 -20.91 16.41 38.49
CA GLY A 277 -22.17 16.34 37.76
C GLY A 277 -23.14 17.46 38.15
N GLY A 278 -23.87 18.02 37.18
CA GLY A 278 -24.88 19.05 37.41
C GLY A 278 -24.78 20.23 36.44
N GLU A 279 -25.21 21.41 36.92
CA GLU A 279 -25.19 22.67 36.18
C GLU A 279 -23.76 23.15 35.85
N GLU A 280 -23.66 24.01 34.83
CA GLU A 280 -22.40 24.64 34.45
C GLU A 280 -21.81 25.51 35.57
N CYS A 281 -20.49 25.70 35.53
CA CYS A 281 -19.82 26.69 36.37
C CYS A 281 -20.10 28.11 35.85
N ASP A 282 -21.30 28.64 36.15
CA ASP A 282 -21.80 29.90 35.58
C ASP A 282 -22.30 30.90 36.65
N THR A 283 -21.54 32.00 36.77
CA THR A 283 -21.82 33.37 37.30
C THR A 283 -22.58 33.57 38.61
N SER A 284 -23.67 32.85 38.85
CA SER A 284 -24.59 33.03 39.99
C SER A 284 -24.25 32.13 41.18
N LYS A 285 -23.38 31.12 40.96
CA LYS A 285 -23.01 30.08 41.93
C LYS A 285 -21.51 29.75 41.87
N GLU A 286 -20.65 30.78 41.91
CA GLU A 286 -19.20 30.59 41.83
C GLU A 286 -18.65 29.62 42.91
N ASN A 287 -19.28 29.62 44.10
CA ASN A 287 -19.02 28.69 45.21
C ASN A 287 -19.39 27.21 44.94
N GLU A 288 -20.00 26.89 43.79
CA GLU A 288 -20.35 25.52 43.39
C GLU A 288 -19.43 24.95 42.29
N CYS A 289 -18.43 25.72 41.85
CA CYS A 289 -17.44 25.33 40.84
C CYS A 289 -16.27 24.55 41.44
N VAL A 290 -15.97 23.37 40.91
CA VAL A 290 -14.94 22.44 41.44
C VAL A 290 -13.68 22.50 40.57
N ASN A 291 -12.91 23.57 40.73
CA ASN A 291 -11.72 23.81 39.91
C ASN A 291 -10.47 23.82 40.81
N PRO A 292 -9.36 23.16 40.41
CA PRO A 292 -8.11 23.31 41.15
C PRO A 292 -7.60 24.76 41.13
N GLY A 293 -6.99 25.18 42.23
CA GLY A 293 -6.30 26.45 42.36
C GLY A 293 -5.14 26.59 41.36
N THR A 294 -4.50 27.76 41.33
CA THR A 294 -3.30 27.98 40.50
C THR A 294 -2.13 27.05 40.87
N ASN A 295 -2.14 26.51 42.10
CA ASN A 295 -1.24 25.48 42.61
C ASN A 295 -1.62 24.04 42.21
N GLY A 296 -2.73 23.83 41.47
CA GLY A 296 -3.16 22.52 40.99
C GLY A 296 -3.94 21.66 42.00
N LEU A 297 -4.38 22.19 43.14
CA LEU A 297 -5.19 21.45 44.14
C LEU A 297 -6.56 22.09 44.37
N VAL A 298 -7.57 21.27 44.69
CA VAL A 298 -8.90 21.77 45.09
C VAL A 298 -8.94 22.18 46.57
N ASP A 299 -10.05 22.78 47.04
CA ASP A 299 -10.29 22.87 48.48
C ASP A 299 -10.65 21.49 49.04
N SER A 300 -9.66 20.88 49.68
CA SER A 300 -9.75 19.58 50.38
C SER A 300 -10.94 19.40 51.33
N LYS A 301 -11.61 20.48 51.79
CA LYS A 301 -12.76 20.39 52.70
C LYS A 301 -14.10 20.21 52.00
N VAL A 302 -14.24 20.67 50.76
CA VAL A 302 -15.52 20.71 50.03
C VAL A 302 -15.49 19.95 48.70
N ASP A 303 -14.35 19.96 48.02
CA ASP A 303 -14.25 19.55 46.61
C ASP A 303 -13.53 18.21 46.40
N GLN A 304 -12.86 17.68 47.43
CA GLN A 304 -12.06 16.45 47.34
C GLN A 304 -12.86 15.24 46.82
N GLN A 305 -14.18 15.20 47.08
CA GLN A 305 -15.10 14.16 46.61
C GLN A 305 -15.30 14.13 45.08
N TYR A 306 -14.97 15.22 44.38
CA TYR A 306 -15.09 15.37 42.93
C TYR A 306 -13.74 15.19 42.20
N VAL A 307 -12.67 14.92 42.96
CA VAL A 307 -11.35 14.61 42.40
C VAL A 307 -11.37 13.21 41.77
N LEU A 308 -10.98 13.15 40.52
CA LEU A 308 -11.03 11.95 39.70
C LEU A 308 -9.81 11.04 39.94
N ASN A 309 -10.08 9.74 40.00
CA ASN A 309 -9.00 8.75 39.97
C ASN A 309 -8.31 8.77 38.60
N LYS A 310 -7.01 9.06 38.57
CA LYS A 310 -6.21 9.19 37.34
C LYS A 310 -6.20 7.92 36.47
N GLN A 311 -6.16 6.73 37.07
CA GLN A 311 -6.28 5.48 36.29
C GLN A 311 -7.69 5.31 35.72
N GLY A 312 -8.72 5.77 36.44
CA GLY A 312 -10.10 5.86 35.95
C GLY A 312 -10.22 6.75 34.71
N ILE A 313 -9.52 7.89 34.66
CA ILE A 313 -9.45 8.78 33.48
C ILE A 313 -8.84 8.03 32.30
N VAL A 314 -7.67 7.41 32.48
CA VAL A 314 -6.99 6.62 31.44
C VAL A 314 -7.90 5.50 30.92
N ASN A 315 -8.58 4.78 31.82
CA ASN A 315 -9.49 3.69 31.47
C ASN A 315 -10.73 4.17 30.71
N ASN A 316 -11.30 5.33 31.06
CA ASN A 316 -12.48 5.89 30.39
C ASN A 316 -12.16 6.34 28.95
N PHE A 317 -11.08 7.10 28.78
CA PHE A 317 -10.65 7.53 27.44
C PHE A 317 -10.26 6.36 26.54
N ARG A 318 -9.59 5.33 27.09
CA ARG A 318 -9.23 4.09 26.38
C ARG A 318 -10.36 3.04 26.31
N GLY A 319 -11.54 3.34 26.85
CA GLY A 319 -12.71 2.47 26.82
C GLY A 319 -13.27 2.29 25.40
N LYS A 320 -13.82 1.10 25.11
CA LYS A 320 -14.51 0.81 23.85
C LYS A 320 -15.61 1.85 23.63
N THR A 321 -15.65 2.49 22.46
CA THR A 321 -16.55 3.60 22.19
C THR A 321 -17.19 3.46 20.81
N ASP A 322 -18.52 3.45 20.76
CA ASP A 322 -19.28 3.65 19.51
C ASP A 322 -19.69 5.14 19.47
N LEU A 323 -19.24 5.86 18.42
CA LEU A 323 -19.39 7.30 18.28
C LEU A 323 -20.13 7.65 16.99
N ASP A 324 -21.30 8.27 17.12
CA ASP A 324 -22.01 8.87 15.99
C ASP A 324 -21.50 10.31 15.78
N VAL A 325 -20.98 10.62 14.58
CA VAL A 325 -20.42 11.93 14.24
C VAL A 325 -21.23 12.65 13.15
N SER A 326 -21.36 13.97 13.28
CA SER A 326 -22.07 14.82 12.33
C SER A 326 -21.39 16.19 12.17
N LEU A 327 -21.86 17.01 11.22
CA LEU A 327 -21.36 18.36 11.00
C LEU A 327 -22.41 19.42 11.36
N LEU A 328 -21.97 20.47 12.06
CA LEU A 328 -22.81 21.59 12.48
C LEU A 328 -22.82 22.71 11.44
N ASN A 329 -24.00 23.24 11.15
CA ASN A 329 -24.19 24.43 10.32
C ASN A 329 -25.21 25.38 10.96
N GLY A 330 -24.79 26.61 11.27
CA GLY A 330 -25.63 27.60 11.94
C GLY A 330 -25.98 27.27 13.40
N ALA A 331 -25.24 26.36 14.05
CA ALA A 331 -25.49 25.92 15.42
C ALA A 331 -25.50 27.07 16.44
N GLY A 332 -24.61 28.04 16.28
CA GLY A 332 -24.28 29.07 17.28
C GLY A 332 -23.14 28.67 18.21
N VAL A 333 -22.58 27.47 18.01
CA VAL A 333 -21.43 26.87 18.71
C VAL A 333 -20.57 26.14 17.68
N ASP A 334 -19.27 26.01 17.95
CA ASP A 334 -18.34 25.29 17.07
C ASP A 334 -18.40 23.76 17.24
N GLY A 335 -18.97 23.28 18.34
CA GLY A 335 -19.06 21.88 18.71
C GLY A 335 -20.27 21.55 19.59
N LEU A 336 -20.64 20.28 19.63
CA LEU A 336 -21.54 19.65 20.58
C LEU A 336 -21.11 18.19 20.83
N GLY A 337 -20.95 17.80 22.09
CA GLY A 337 -20.66 16.44 22.53
C GLY A 337 -21.66 15.94 23.56
N SER A 338 -21.95 14.64 23.55
CA SER A 338 -22.79 14.00 24.58
C SER A 338 -22.44 12.52 24.77
N ASN A 339 -22.53 12.05 26.01
CA ASN A 339 -22.51 10.64 26.36
C ASN A 339 -23.94 10.09 26.32
N THR A 340 -24.20 9.14 25.43
CA THR A 340 -25.50 8.51 25.20
C THR A 340 -25.55 7.06 25.68
N THR A 341 -24.57 6.64 26.48
CA THR A 341 -24.48 5.27 27.04
C THR A 341 -25.73 4.95 27.85
N PRO A 342 -26.48 3.88 27.49
CA PRO A 342 -27.65 3.47 28.25
C PRO A 342 -27.27 3.10 29.70
N THR A 343 -28.14 3.43 30.66
CA THR A 343 -27.95 3.08 32.08
C THR A 343 -27.86 1.57 32.30
N ASN A 344 -28.60 0.80 31.50
CA ASN A 344 -28.50 -0.66 31.42
C ASN A 344 -27.69 -1.02 30.16
N ASN A 345 -26.35 -0.90 30.22
CA ASN A 345 -25.49 -1.36 29.13
C ASN A 345 -24.70 -2.64 29.48
N ASP A 346 -25.13 -3.76 28.92
CA ASP A 346 -24.52 -5.08 29.11
C ASP A 346 -23.32 -5.37 28.19
N ASP A 347 -23.06 -4.53 27.18
CA ASP A 347 -22.00 -4.77 26.18
C ASP A 347 -20.63 -4.16 26.55
N GLY A 348 -20.60 -3.30 27.59
CA GLY A 348 -19.40 -2.68 28.13
C GLY A 348 -18.76 -1.61 27.25
N LYS A 349 -19.51 -1.03 26.30
CA LYS A 349 -19.10 0.15 25.52
C LYS A 349 -19.58 1.46 26.14
N ASN A 350 -18.89 2.54 25.79
CA ASN A 350 -19.44 3.88 25.84
C ASN A 350 -20.13 4.18 24.49
N TYR A 351 -21.28 4.84 24.53
CA TYR A 351 -21.94 5.42 23.37
C TYR A 351 -21.85 6.94 23.45
N GLY A 352 -21.50 7.58 22.34
CA GLY A 352 -21.35 9.02 22.27
C GLY A 352 -21.87 9.63 20.99
N GLN A 353 -22.15 10.93 21.05
CA GLN A 353 -22.48 11.77 19.89
C GLN A 353 -21.52 12.95 19.87
N LEU A 354 -20.98 13.28 18.69
CA LEU A 354 -20.04 14.38 18.49
C LEU A 354 -20.34 15.11 17.17
N ALA A 355 -20.78 16.36 17.26
CA ALA A 355 -20.98 17.23 16.13
C ALA A 355 -20.02 18.41 16.20
N VAL A 356 -19.42 18.81 15.08
CA VAL A 356 -18.55 20.00 14.99
C VAL A 356 -18.78 20.75 13.69
N VAL A 357 -18.51 22.06 13.66
CA VAL A 357 -18.50 22.82 12.40
C VAL A 357 -17.35 22.34 11.51
N ALA A 358 -17.53 22.30 10.18
CA ALA A 358 -16.46 21.84 9.28
C ALA A 358 -15.12 22.60 9.44
N SER A 359 -15.16 23.87 9.88
CA SER A 359 -13.93 24.66 10.13
C SER A 359 -13.07 24.13 11.28
N ALA A 360 -13.66 23.44 12.27
CA ALA A 360 -12.97 22.85 13.42
C ALA A 360 -12.16 21.59 13.05
N LEU A 361 -12.34 21.06 11.83
CA LEU A 361 -11.60 19.90 11.31
C LEU A 361 -10.37 20.31 10.48
N ASN A 362 -10.23 21.60 10.12
CA ASN A 362 -9.20 22.08 9.20
C ASN A 362 -7.79 21.90 9.79
N PRO A 363 -6.92 21.07 9.18
CA PRO A 363 -5.58 20.82 9.70
C PRO A 363 -4.68 22.05 9.82
N GLN A 364 -4.85 23.07 8.97
CA GLN A 364 -4.06 24.30 9.05
C GLN A 364 -4.48 25.20 10.22
N LYS A 365 -5.77 25.18 10.58
CA LYS A 365 -6.28 25.84 11.78
C LYS A 365 -5.73 25.12 13.02
N LEU A 366 -5.87 23.79 13.08
CA LEU A 366 -5.45 22.97 14.22
C LEU A 366 -3.93 22.86 14.44
N PHE A 367 -3.14 22.82 13.37
CA PHE A 367 -1.69 22.51 13.41
C PHE A 367 -0.81 23.61 12.78
N GLY A 368 -1.38 24.78 12.51
CA GLY A 368 -0.72 25.92 11.87
C GLY A 368 -0.40 25.70 10.39
N ASP A 369 0.07 26.76 9.72
CA ASP A 369 0.40 26.73 8.28
C ASP A 369 1.45 25.69 7.91
N ASN A 370 2.35 25.36 8.85
CA ASN A 370 3.40 24.36 8.69
C ASN A 370 2.94 22.92 8.98
N LEU A 371 1.70 22.73 9.45
CA LEU A 371 1.08 21.46 9.85
C LEU A 371 1.87 20.69 10.93
N LYS A 372 2.60 21.41 11.79
CA LYS A 372 3.51 20.87 12.82
C LYS A 372 3.36 21.54 14.20
N THR A 373 2.54 22.57 14.35
CA THR A 373 2.44 23.36 15.59
C THR A 373 0.99 23.46 16.04
N ILE A 374 0.62 22.74 17.10
CA ILE A 374 -0.73 22.73 17.66
C ILE A 374 -1.16 24.15 18.04
N LYS A 375 -2.37 24.50 17.62
CA LYS A 375 -3.10 25.69 18.07
C LYS A 375 -4.14 25.23 19.10
N LEU A 376 -3.81 25.40 20.38
CA LEU A 376 -4.68 24.92 21.47
C LEU A 376 -6.06 25.58 21.46
N GLU A 377 -6.15 26.86 21.09
CA GLU A 377 -7.41 27.60 20.95
C GLU A 377 -8.38 26.95 19.94
N ASP A 378 -7.85 26.28 18.92
CA ASP A 378 -8.62 25.61 17.87
C ASP A 378 -8.81 24.10 18.16
N LEU A 379 -7.77 23.44 18.67
CA LEU A 379 -7.79 22.01 19.01
C LEU A 379 -8.68 21.72 20.23
N ARG A 380 -8.82 22.69 21.15
CA ARG A 380 -9.65 22.52 22.35
C ARG A 380 -11.09 22.18 22.02
N THR A 381 -11.68 22.69 20.93
CA THR A 381 -13.06 22.41 20.56
C THR A 381 -13.31 20.90 20.46
N ILE A 382 -12.50 20.16 19.67
CA ILE A 382 -12.72 18.72 19.54
C ILE A 382 -12.36 17.95 20.82
N LEU A 383 -11.35 18.38 21.59
CA LEU A 383 -11.00 17.76 22.87
C LEU A 383 -12.08 17.95 23.94
N HIS A 384 -12.68 19.13 23.97
CA HIS A 384 -13.80 19.53 24.84
C HIS A 384 -15.03 18.68 24.52
N GLU A 385 -15.51 18.69 23.27
CA GLU A 385 -16.69 17.91 22.90
C GLU A 385 -16.46 16.40 23.05
N PHE A 386 -15.27 15.89 22.70
CA PHE A 386 -14.95 14.48 22.90
C PHE A 386 -14.97 14.10 24.39
N SER A 387 -14.63 15.01 25.31
CA SER A 387 -14.73 14.77 26.75
C SER A 387 -16.18 14.63 27.23
N HIS A 388 -17.14 15.34 26.61
CA HIS A 388 -18.56 15.11 26.86
C HIS A 388 -19.02 13.72 26.42
N THR A 389 -18.49 13.16 25.32
CA THR A 389 -18.77 11.77 24.92
C THR A 389 -18.30 10.73 25.95
N LYS A 390 -17.38 11.11 26.84
CA LYS A 390 -16.87 10.31 27.95
C LYS A 390 -17.56 10.59 29.29
N GLY A 391 -18.61 11.43 29.30
CA GLY A 391 -19.42 11.75 30.48
C GLY A 391 -18.83 12.83 31.39
N TYR A 392 -17.81 13.57 30.93
CA TYR A 392 -17.33 14.76 31.64
C TYR A 392 -18.25 15.96 31.38
N THR A 393 -18.28 16.89 32.33
CA THR A 393 -19.15 18.08 32.32
C THR A 393 -18.31 19.36 32.28
N HIS A 394 -18.98 20.50 32.12
CA HIS A 394 -18.34 21.82 32.22
C HIS A 394 -17.80 22.16 33.63
N ASN A 395 -18.18 21.43 34.69
CA ASN A 395 -17.79 21.74 36.07
C ASN A 395 -16.59 20.88 36.51
N GLY A 396 -15.40 21.42 36.25
CA GLY A 396 -14.10 20.78 36.47
C GLY A 396 -13.13 21.02 35.31
N ASN A 397 -11.94 20.41 35.38
CA ASN A 397 -10.85 20.62 34.42
C ASN A 397 -10.71 19.51 33.34
N MET A 398 -11.83 18.83 33.03
CA MET A 398 -11.87 17.76 32.03
C MET A 398 -12.33 18.20 30.64
N THR A 399 -13.19 19.22 30.53
CA THR A 399 -13.61 19.80 29.23
C THR A 399 -12.99 21.18 28.98
N TYR A 400 -12.52 21.84 30.03
CA TYR A 400 -11.81 23.12 30.03
C TYR A 400 -10.55 22.97 30.90
N GLN A 401 -9.59 23.91 30.84
CA GLN A 401 -8.41 23.89 31.71
C GLN A 401 -8.69 24.50 33.08
N ARG A 402 -9.55 25.53 33.15
CA ARG A 402 -10.04 26.21 34.36
C ARG A 402 -8.95 26.57 35.39
N VAL A 403 -7.86 27.20 34.93
CA VAL A 403 -6.84 27.80 35.80
C VAL A 403 -7.35 29.15 36.34
N PRO A 404 -7.47 29.37 37.67
CA PRO A 404 -8.01 30.61 38.18
C PRO A 404 -7.17 31.85 37.81
N THR A 405 -7.77 32.79 37.08
CA THR A 405 -7.12 34.03 36.63
C THR A 405 -7.36 35.23 37.56
N GLY A 406 -8.36 35.14 38.45
CA GLY A 406 -8.86 36.29 39.22
C GLY A 406 -9.57 37.35 38.36
N GLN A 407 -9.88 37.05 37.09
CA GLN A 407 -10.60 37.93 36.18
C GLN A 407 -11.95 37.33 35.81
N ASN A 408 -12.96 38.18 35.65
CA ASN A 408 -14.29 37.77 35.18
C ASN A 408 -14.60 38.41 33.82
N GLU A 409 -15.29 37.66 32.95
CA GLU A 409 -15.73 38.08 31.62
C GLU A 409 -17.22 37.74 31.46
N ASN A 410 -18.05 38.74 31.15
CA ASN A 410 -19.52 38.62 31.10
C ASN A 410 -20.14 37.98 32.37
N GLY A 411 -19.53 38.23 33.53
CA GLY A 411 -19.93 37.66 34.83
C GLY A 411 -19.39 36.26 35.13
N LYS A 412 -18.80 35.57 34.14
CA LYS A 412 -18.19 34.24 34.29
C LYS A 412 -16.73 34.39 34.74
N PRO A 413 -16.17 33.47 35.55
CA PRO A 413 -14.73 33.33 35.66
C PRO A 413 -14.12 33.25 34.26
N LYS A 414 -13.19 34.15 33.95
CA LYS A 414 -12.66 34.31 32.60
C LYS A 414 -12.05 33.00 32.13
N ASP A 415 -12.29 32.68 30.85
CA ASP A 415 -11.67 31.53 30.21
C ASP A 415 -10.13 31.58 30.37
N SER A 416 -9.59 30.43 30.71
CA SER A 416 -8.21 30.20 31.14
C SER A 416 -7.56 29.06 30.37
N ASP A 417 -8.25 28.55 29.35
CA ASP A 417 -7.62 27.73 28.31
C ASP A 417 -6.43 28.50 27.70
N GLY A 418 -5.33 27.78 27.47
CA GLY A 418 -4.03 28.34 27.14
C GLY A 418 -3.12 28.60 28.35
N LEU A 419 -3.63 28.65 29.59
CA LEU A 419 -2.80 28.91 30.78
C LEU A 419 -2.27 27.63 31.45
N PRO A 420 -1.04 27.67 31.99
CA PRO A 420 -0.48 26.59 32.80
C PRO A 420 -0.81 26.74 34.30
N TYR A 421 -0.71 25.64 35.05
CA TYR A 421 -0.62 25.69 36.52
C TYR A 421 0.81 26.02 36.97
N ASN A 422 0.93 26.69 38.12
CA ASN A 422 2.19 26.89 38.84
C ASN A 422 2.14 26.12 40.17
N VAL A 423 2.59 24.88 40.12
CA VAL A 423 2.56 23.91 41.21
C VAL A 423 3.86 23.91 42.05
N CYS A 424 4.78 24.85 41.82
CA CYS A 424 6.08 24.88 42.53
C CYS A 424 5.96 24.97 44.06
N SER A 425 4.82 25.43 44.59
CA SER A 425 4.56 25.45 46.04
C SER A 425 4.42 24.05 46.67
N LEU A 426 4.21 23.00 45.87
CA LEU A 426 4.00 21.63 46.33
C LEU A 426 5.26 20.76 46.33
N TYR A 427 6.35 21.20 45.68
CA TYR A 427 7.50 20.35 45.37
C TYR A 427 8.85 21.02 45.66
N GLY A 428 9.83 20.23 46.09
CA GLY A 428 11.22 20.66 46.26
C GLY A 428 11.54 21.40 47.57
N GLY A 429 10.55 21.74 48.38
CA GLY A 429 10.74 22.21 49.76
C GLY A 429 11.14 21.11 50.74
N GLN A 430 11.58 21.49 51.95
CA GLN A 430 11.96 20.53 52.99
C GLN A 430 10.75 19.68 53.42
N GLY A 431 10.83 18.36 53.22
CA GLY A 431 9.75 17.42 53.52
C GLY A 431 8.70 17.28 52.40
N GLN A 432 8.87 17.95 51.26
CA GLN A 432 8.02 17.79 50.07
C GLN A 432 8.58 16.73 49.11
N SER A 433 7.71 16.20 48.26
CA SER A 433 8.10 15.30 47.17
C SER A 433 8.94 16.03 46.11
N ALA A 434 9.71 15.26 45.34
CA ALA A 434 10.32 15.75 44.10
C ALA A 434 9.24 16.02 43.04
N PHE A 435 9.47 17.02 42.19
CA PHE A 435 8.59 17.33 41.06
C PHE A 435 8.62 16.19 40.01
N PRO A 436 7.47 15.68 39.53
CA PRO A 436 7.40 14.48 38.68
C PRO A 436 7.79 14.77 37.22
N SER A 437 9.06 15.10 36.98
CA SER A 437 9.64 15.37 35.66
C SER A 437 10.49 14.23 35.10
N ASN A 438 10.83 13.23 35.92
CA ASN A 438 11.89 12.24 35.67
C ASN A 438 11.40 10.90 35.08
N TYR A 439 10.28 10.89 34.36
CA TYR A 439 9.81 9.72 33.60
C TYR A 439 10.06 9.89 32.09
N PRO A 440 10.18 8.78 31.32
CA PRO A 440 10.49 8.85 29.88
C PRO A 440 9.47 9.71 29.13
N ASN A 441 9.96 10.61 28.27
CA ASN A 441 9.13 11.53 27.50
C ASN A 441 8.15 12.37 28.37
N SER A 442 8.50 12.70 29.62
CA SER A 442 7.70 13.64 30.42
C SER A 442 7.48 14.96 29.69
N ILE A 443 6.25 15.49 29.80
CA ILE A 443 5.88 16.84 29.35
C ILE A 443 6.03 17.88 30.47
N TYR A 444 6.26 17.44 31.71
CA TYR A 444 6.36 18.30 32.89
C TYR A 444 7.83 18.67 33.12
N HIS A 445 8.28 19.72 32.45
CA HIS A 445 9.68 20.18 32.53
C HIS A 445 9.93 21.21 33.63
N ASN A 446 8.90 21.99 34.01
CA ASN A 446 8.97 23.06 34.98
C ASN A 446 7.71 23.08 35.84
N CYS A 447 7.85 23.21 37.16
CA CYS A 447 6.71 23.30 38.07
C CYS A 447 5.90 24.60 37.92
N ALA A 448 6.48 25.64 37.32
CA ALA A 448 5.81 26.93 37.09
C ALA A 448 5.01 26.99 35.78
N ASP A 449 5.16 25.98 34.92
CA ASP A 449 4.63 25.94 33.56
C ASP A 449 4.12 24.51 33.25
N VAL A 450 3.12 24.08 34.02
CA VAL A 450 2.48 22.76 33.88
C VAL A 450 1.24 22.87 32.98
N PRO A 451 1.16 22.12 31.86
CA PRO A 451 -0.05 22.07 31.05
C PRO A 451 -1.28 21.65 31.88
N ALA A 452 -2.26 22.53 31.98
CA ALA A 452 -3.41 22.37 32.88
C ALA A 452 -4.56 21.53 32.27
N GLY A 453 -5.26 20.78 33.10
CA GLY A 453 -6.46 20.02 32.73
C GLY A 453 -6.23 18.94 31.66
N PHE A 454 -7.31 18.26 31.25
CA PHE A 454 -7.24 17.22 30.21
C PHE A 454 -6.80 17.80 28.84
N LEU A 455 -7.33 18.97 28.47
CA LEU A 455 -7.01 19.66 27.21
C LEU A 455 -5.52 19.98 27.08
N GLY A 456 -4.92 20.64 28.09
CA GLY A 456 -3.53 21.06 28.06
C GLY A 456 -2.56 19.88 28.05
N VAL A 457 -2.79 18.87 28.90
CA VAL A 457 -1.97 17.64 28.94
C VAL A 457 -2.04 16.90 27.61
N THR A 458 -3.24 16.73 27.04
CA THR A 458 -3.42 16.00 25.78
C THR A 458 -2.79 16.75 24.60
N ALA A 459 -2.94 18.08 24.52
CA ALA A 459 -2.30 18.89 23.50
C ALA A 459 -0.76 18.89 23.60
N ALA A 460 -0.20 18.95 24.82
CA ALA A 460 1.25 18.87 25.02
C ALA A 460 1.84 17.52 24.56
N VAL A 461 1.18 16.40 24.88
CA VAL A 461 1.59 15.08 24.39
C VAL A 461 1.38 14.94 22.88
N TRP A 462 0.29 15.46 22.33
CA TRP A 462 0.06 15.47 20.88
C TRP A 462 1.18 16.23 20.15
N GLN A 463 1.60 17.40 20.65
CA GLN A 463 2.73 18.15 20.09
C GLN A 463 4.04 17.38 20.17
N GLN A 464 4.30 16.68 21.28
CA GLN A 464 5.46 15.80 21.43
C GLN A 464 5.47 14.69 20.36
N LEU A 465 4.33 14.02 20.13
CA LEU A 465 4.22 12.95 19.14
C LEU A 465 4.31 13.45 17.69
N ILE A 466 3.86 14.67 17.40
CA ILE A 466 4.11 15.37 16.12
C ILE A 466 5.62 15.55 15.92
N ASN A 467 6.33 16.09 16.92
CA ASN A 467 7.77 16.34 16.87
C ASN A 467 8.58 15.04 16.67
N GLN A 468 8.08 13.92 17.20
CA GLN A 468 8.67 12.59 17.05
C GLN A 468 8.24 11.85 15.76
N ASN A 469 7.33 12.42 14.95
CA ASN A 469 6.71 11.75 13.78
C ASN A 469 6.00 10.41 14.13
N ALA A 470 5.52 10.30 15.38
CA ALA A 470 5.02 9.09 16.00
C ALA A 470 3.49 8.88 15.87
N LEU A 471 2.78 9.80 15.22
CA LEU A 471 1.34 9.71 14.95
C LEU A 471 1.06 9.02 13.61
N PRO A 472 -0.07 8.27 13.46
CA PRO A 472 -0.47 7.67 12.19
C PRO A 472 -0.49 8.69 11.03
N ILE A 473 -1.18 9.82 11.23
CA ILE A 473 -1.31 10.89 10.24
C ILE A 473 -0.30 12.00 10.52
N ASN A 474 0.70 12.12 9.65
CA ASN A 474 1.53 13.30 9.52
C ASN A 474 0.94 14.20 8.42
N PHE A 475 0.19 15.22 8.83
CA PHE A 475 -0.50 16.16 7.93
C PHE A 475 0.48 16.91 7.00
N ALA A 476 1.65 17.30 7.50
CA ALA A 476 2.67 18.01 6.72
C ALA A 476 3.21 17.19 5.52
N ASN A 477 3.07 15.87 5.55
CA ASN A 477 3.56 14.97 4.50
C ASN A 477 2.49 14.55 3.47
N LEU A 478 1.20 14.88 3.66
CA LEU A 478 0.11 14.35 2.81
C LEU A 478 0.18 14.85 1.35
N ASN A 479 0.70 16.05 1.13
CA ASN A 479 0.85 16.65 -0.20
C ASN A 479 1.89 15.93 -1.10
N SER A 480 2.67 14.99 -0.55
CA SER A 480 3.63 14.16 -1.29
C SER A 480 2.99 12.94 -1.99
N GLN A 481 1.73 12.63 -1.72
CA GLN A 481 1.08 11.40 -2.18
C GLN A 481 0.63 11.52 -3.64
N THR A 482 1.03 10.56 -4.47
CA THR A 482 0.52 10.40 -5.85
C THR A 482 -1.00 10.30 -5.86
N ASN A 483 -1.66 11.10 -6.70
CA ASN A 483 -3.11 10.98 -6.93
C ASN A 483 -3.36 10.10 -8.17
N TYR A 484 -3.95 8.92 -7.95
CA TYR A 484 -4.19 7.93 -9.01
C TYR A 484 -5.47 8.15 -9.84
N ASN A 485 -6.19 9.26 -9.63
CA ASN A 485 -7.44 9.62 -10.33
C ASN A 485 -8.43 8.43 -10.43
N LEU A 486 -8.82 7.91 -9.26
CA LEU A 486 -9.75 6.79 -9.18
C LEU A 486 -11.08 7.17 -9.85
N ASN A 487 -11.68 6.19 -10.54
CA ASN A 487 -12.85 6.32 -11.44
C ASN A 487 -12.58 6.91 -12.85
N ALA A 488 -11.36 7.31 -13.22
CA ALA A 488 -11.04 7.62 -14.62
C ALA A 488 -10.82 6.35 -15.45
N THR A 489 -11.30 6.32 -16.70
CA THR A 489 -10.95 5.26 -17.66
C THR A 489 -9.45 5.29 -17.98
N LEU A 490 -8.79 4.13 -17.99
CA LEU A 490 -7.32 4.05 -17.98
C LEU A 490 -6.68 4.80 -19.16
N ASN A 491 -5.77 5.70 -18.82
CA ASN A 491 -4.84 6.31 -19.77
C ASN A 491 -3.79 5.28 -20.19
N THR A 492 -3.57 5.14 -21.51
CA THR A 492 -2.63 4.18 -22.10
C THR A 492 -1.16 4.55 -21.85
N GLN A 493 -0.85 5.79 -21.47
CA GLN A 493 0.52 6.20 -21.10
C GLN A 493 0.92 5.72 -19.70
N ASP A 494 0.01 5.72 -18.73
CA ASP A 494 0.29 5.24 -17.36
C ASP A 494 0.49 3.72 -17.32
N LEU A 495 -0.22 3.00 -18.19
CA LEU A 495 -0.03 1.56 -18.43
C LEU A 495 1.42 1.23 -18.83
N ALA A 496 2.03 2.01 -19.72
CA ALA A 496 3.38 1.77 -20.21
C ALA A 496 4.46 1.95 -19.11
N ASN A 497 4.31 2.97 -18.27
CA ASN A 497 5.22 3.22 -17.15
C ASN A 497 5.04 2.18 -16.02
N SER A 498 3.79 1.79 -15.72
CA SER A 498 3.50 0.79 -14.70
C SER A 498 4.03 -0.60 -15.06
N VAL A 499 3.82 -1.07 -16.30
CA VAL A 499 4.28 -2.42 -16.72
C VAL A 499 5.80 -2.57 -16.60
N ILE A 500 6.58 -1.53 -16.87
CA ILE A 500 8.05 -1.56 -16.73
C ILE A 500 8.47 -1.65 -15.24
N GLY A 501 7.79 -0.94 -14.34
CA GLY A 501 8.04 -1.01 -12.90
C GLY A 501 7.64 -2.35 -12.27
N THR A 502 6.48 -2.89 -12.64
CA THR A 502 6.00 -4.18 -12.15
C THR A 502 6.95 -5.32 -12.54
N ILE A 503 7.47 -5.33 -13.78
CA ILE A 503 8.44 -6.36 -14.22
C ILE A 503 9.75 -6.31 -13.42
N GLN A 504 10.20 -5.12 -12.97
CA GLN A 504 11.34 -5.02 -12.05
C GLN A 504 11.02 -5.60 -10.66
N LYS A 505 9.84 -5.33 -10.11
CA LYS A 505 9.49 -5.71 -8.72
C LYS A 505 9.11 -7.16 -8.54
N THR A 506 8.32 -7.76 -9.45
CA THR A 506 7.89 -9.16 -9.34
C THR A 506 9.07 -10.15 -9.38
N LEU A 507 10.23 -9.72 -9.86
CA LEU A 507 11.49 -10.48 -9.86
C LEU A 507 12.36 -10.29 -8.61
N THR A 508 11.95 -9.46 -7.63
CA THR A 508 12.75 -9.12 -6.43
C THR A 508 12.21 -9.64 -5.09
N THR A 509 11.04 -10.26 -5.04
CA THR A 509 10.43 -10.75 -3.78
C THR A 509 11.19 -11.96 -3.21
N THR A 510 12.27 -11.72 -2.46
CA THR A 510 13.04 -12.76 -1.77
C THR A 510 13.04 -12.49 -0.27
N SER A 511 12.25 -13.25 0.49
CA SER A 511 12.27 -13.18 1.96
C SER A 511 13.58 -13.77 2.49
N THR A 512 14.32 -12.98 3.27
CA THR A 512 15.61 -13.40 3.86
C THR A 512 15.43 -13.57 5.37
N THR A 513 15.49 -14.80 5.87
CA THR A 513 15.45 -15.09 7.31
C THR A 513 16.86 -15.45 7.80
N THR A 514 17.43 -14.62 8.67
CA THR A 514 18.81 -14.77 9.14
C THR A 514 18.87 -15.61 10.41
N THR A 515 19.57 -16.75 10.36
CA THR A 515 20.03 -17.49 11.55
C THR A 515 21.48 -17.92 11.36
N THR A 516 22.28 -17.90 12.43
CA THR A 516 23.75 -17.81 12.34
C THR A 516 24.46 -19.07 12.88
N SER A 517 25.27 -19.74 12.05
CA SER A 517 26.32 -20.70 12.47
C SER A 517 27.27 -21.09 11.28
N TYR A 518 28.30 -21.90 11.54
CA TYR A 518 29.57 -21.98 10.77
C TYR A 518 29.77 -23.36 10.06
N HIS A 519 30.68 -23.65 9.10
CA HIS A 519 31.88 -22.95 8.54
C HIS A 519 32.30 -23.55 7.14
N HIS A 520 33.48 -23.13 6.60
CA HIS A 520 34.18 -23.61 5.36
C HIS A 520 33.48 -23.43 3.99
N SER A 521 34.24 -22.96 2.98
CA SER A 521 33.69 -22.29 1.79
C SER A 521 34.22 -22.72 0.41
N LYS A 522 33.27 -23.06 -0.47
CA LYS A 522 33.31 -22.68 -1.89
C LYS A 522 32.30 -21.55 -2.09
N SER A 523 32.71 -20.40 -2.61
CA SER A 523 31.77 -19.29 -2.82
C SER A 523 31.09 -19.44 -4.17
N SER A 524 29.98 -20.17 -4.23
CA SER A 524 29.14 -20.32 -5.43
C SER A 524 27.95 -19.36 -5.38
N GLN A 525 28.09 -18.16 -5.94
CA GLN A 525 27.01 -17.18 -6.02
C GLN A 525 26.20 -17.41 -7.31
N ARG A 526 24.91 -17.67 -7.18
CA ARG A 526 23.99 -17.64 -8.32
C ARG A 526 23.66 -16.19 -8.64
N PHE A 527 23.70 -15.81 -9.92
CA PHE A 527 23.29 -14.50 -10.38
C PHE A 527 22.16 -14.63 -11.39
N ARG A 528 21.28 -13.64 -11.37
CA ARG A 528 20.22 -13.40 -12.36
C ARG A 528 20.33 -11.93 -12.76
N SER A 529 20.78 -11.68 -13.98
CA SER A 529 21.04 -10.33 -14.47
C SER A 529 20.18 -10.02 -15.69
N PRO A 530 19.55 -8.84 -15.78
CA PRO A 530 18.93 -8.40 -17.02
C PRO A 530 20.01 -8.30 -18.11
N LEU A 531 19.71 -8.88 -19.25
CA LEU A 531 20.51 -8.83 -20.46
C LEU A 531 19.84 -7.83 -21.40
N LEU A 532 20.61 -6.85 -21.87
CA LEU A 532 20.19 -5.86 -22.87
C LEU A 532 21.07 -5.99 -24.09
N GLY A 533 20.49 -5.97 -25.28
CA GLY A 533 21.26 -6.10 -26.51
C GLY A 533 20.59 -5.54 -27.74
N VAL A 534 21.35 -5.61 -28.83
CA VAL A 534 20.98 -5.18 -30.17
C VAL A 534 21.14 -6.34 -31.14
N ASN A 535 20.29 -6.40 -32.16
CA ASN A 535 20.41 -7.37 -33.25
C ASN A 535 20.22 -6.68 -34.61
N VAL A 536 20.89 -7.24 -35.62
CA VAL A 536 20.74 -6.88 -37.03
C VAL A 536 20.50 -8.16 -37.81
N LYS A 537 19.47 -8.17 -38.66
CA LYS A 537 19.18 -9.24 -39.62
C LYS A 537 19.27 -8.70 -41.03
N ILE A 538 19.79 -9.51 -41.95
CA ILE A 538 19.74 -9.24 -43.39
C ILE A 538 19.37 -10.53 -44.12
N GLY A 539 18.42 -10.45 -45.04
CA GLY A 539 17.91 -11.64 -45.71
C GLY A 539 17.00 -11.35 -46.89
N TYR A 540 16.28 -12.38 -47.32
CA TYR A 540 15.29 -12.30 -48.36
C TYR A 540 14.00 -12.98 -47.89
N GLN A 541 12.86 -12.41 -48.25
CA GLN A 541 11.54 -12.98 -48.00
C GLN A 541 10.86 -13.31 -49.34
N ASN A 542 10.34 -14.53 -49.46
CA ASN A 542 9.65 -15.04 -50.62
C ASN A 542 8.23 -15.49 -50.23
N TYR A 543 7.21 -14.79 -50.69
CA TYR A 543 5.80 -15.14 -50.53
C TYR A 543 5.35 -16.02 -51.71
N PHE A 544 4.82 -17.20 -51.38
CA PHE A 544 4.25 -18.11 -52.37
C PHE A 544 2.83 -17.69 -52.76
N ASN A 545 2.12 -16.99 -51.87
CA ASN A 545 0.82 -16.37 -52.09
C ASN A 545 0.61 -15.24 -51.06
N ASP A 546 -0.57 -14.61 -51.06
CA ASP A 546 -0.91 -13.49 -50.18
C ASP A 546 -0.92 -13.83 -48.68
N PHE A 547 -0.93 -15.11 -48.31
CA PHE A 547 -1.00 -15.57 -46.93
C PHE A 547 0.30 -16.22 -46.44
N ILE A 548 1.02 -16.94 -47.29
CA ILE A 548 2.16 -17.78 -46.88
C ILE A 548 3.46 -17.33 -47.57
N GLY A 549 4.49 -17.09 -46.76
CA GLY A 549 5.84 -16.84 -47.24
C GLY A 549 6.92 -17.48 -46.38
N LEU A 550 8.16 -17.37 -46.83
CA LEU A 550 9.34 -17.91 -46.18
C LEU A 550 10.46 -16.87 -46.23
N ALA A 551 11.02 -16.54 -45.07
CA ALA A 551 12.18 -15.66 -44.95
C ALA A 551 13.41 -16.45 -44.53
N TYR A 552 14.54 -16.18 -45.19
CA TYR A 552 15.86 -16.71 -44.80
C TYR A 552 16.83 -15.54 -44.66
N TYR A 553 17.61 -15.54 -43.56
CA TYR A 553 18.41 -14.38 -43.17
C TYR A 553 19.67 -14.78 -42.39
N GLY A 554 20.72 -13.97 -42.55
CA GLY A 554 21.81 -13.87 -41.57
C GLY A 554 21.39 -12.97 -40.41
N ILE A 555 21.90 -13.25 -39.21
CA ILE A 555 21.66 -12.46 -38.01
C ILE A 555 22.95 -12.28 -37.21
N ILE A 556 23.19 -11.06 -36.73
CA ILE A 556 24.25 -10.70 -35.79
C ILE A 556 23.58 -10.07 -34.56
N LYS A 557 24.01 -10.44 -33.36
CA LYS A 557 23.51 -9.92 -32.09
C LYS A 557 24.68 -9.52 -31.19
N TYR A 558 24.53 -8.44 -30.46
CA TYR A 558 25.43 -8.05 -29.37
C TYR A 558 24.63 -7.82 -28.11
N ASN A 559 24.98 -8.56 -27.05
CA ASN A 559 24.28 -8.59 -25.78
C ASN A 559 25.22 -8.26 -24.64
N TYR A 560 24.75 -7.46 -23.68
CA TYR A 560 25.48 -7.02 -22.51
C TYR A 560 24.68 -7.32 -21.23
N ALA A 561 25.37 -7.87 -20.23
CA ALA A 561 24.84 -8.05 -18.89
C ALA A 561 25.94 -7.78 -17.85
N LYS A 562 25.55 -7.22 -16.69
CA LYS A 562 26.41 -7.13 -15.51
C LYS A 562 26.11 -8.32 -14.59
N ALA A 563 26.97 -9.34 -14.63
CA ALA A 563 26.85 -10.53 -13.78
C ALA A 563 27.66 -10.32 -12.50
N ALA A 564 26.97 -10.18 -11.36
CA ALA A 564 27.56 -9.74 -10.09
C ALA A 564 28.42 -8.46 -10.28
N ASN A 565 29.75 -8.58 -10.13
CA ASN A 565 30.70 -7.48 -10.31
C ASN A 565 31.48 -7.53 -11.64
N GLN A 566 31.08 -8.36 -12.60
CA GLN A 566 31.77 -8.51 -13.88
C GLN A 566 30.90 -8.18 -15.09
N LYS A 567 31.55 -7.64 -16.13
CA LYS A 567 30.95 -7.39 -17.44
C LYS A 567 30.94 -8.68 -18.23
N VAL A 568 29.77 -9.08 -18.72
CA VAL A 568 29.60 -10.19 -19.65
C VAL A 568 29.09 -9.62 -20.96
N GLN A 569 29.84 -9.87 -22.04
CA GLN A 569 29.44 -9.54 -23.40
C GLN A 569 29.23 -10.83 -24.18
N GLN A 570 28.12 -10.95 -24.90
CA GLN A 570 27.81 -12.07 -25.79
C GLN A 570 27.65 -11.50 -27.20
N LEU A 571 28.56 -11.85 -28.10
CA LEU A 571 28.44 -11.59 -29.53
C LEU A 571 27.95 -12.86 -30.20
N SER A 572 26.76 -12.83 -30.80
CA SER A 572 26.18 -13.96 -31.54
C SER A 572 26.18 -13.65 -33.03
N TYR A 573 26.46 -14.66 -33.86
CA TYR A 573 26.24 -14.59 -35.30
C TYR A 573 25.73 -15.92 -35.83
N GLY A 574 24.93 -15.88 -36.89
CA GLY A 574 24.33 -17.09 -37.44
C GLY A 574 23.29 -16.80 -38.51
N GLY A 575 22.36 -17.73 -38.71
CA GLY A 575 21.30 -17.61 -39.70
C GLY A 575 20.00 -18.25 -39.22
N GLY A 576 18.89 -17.82 -39.82
CA GLY A 576 17.56 -18.31 -39.49
C GLY A 576 16.65 -18.45 -40.69
N ILE A 577 15.60 -19.23 -40.49
CA ILE A 577 14.52 -19.47 -41.44
C ILE A 577 13.19 -19.32 -40.71
N ASP A 578 12.36 -18.38 -41.15
CA ASP A 578 11.05 -18.06 -40.57
C ASP A 578 9.95 -18.32 -41.62
N LEU A 579 8.98 -19.17 -41.29
CA LEU A 579 7.70 -19.26 -41.98
C LEU A 579 6.87 -18.02 -41.64
N LEU A 580 6.32 -17.35 -42.65
CA LEU A 580 5.48 -16.16 -42.52
C LEU A 580 4.03 -16.54 -42.84
N VAL A 581 3.09 -16.15 -41.98
CA VAL A 581 1.65 -16.30 -42.19
C VAL A 581 0.97 -14.95 -41.99
N ASP A 582 0.67 -14.28 -43.10
CA ASP A 582 -0.02 -12.99 -43.14
C ASP A 582 -1.54 -13.22 -43.13
N PHE A 583 -2.25 -12.68 -42.13
CA PHE A 583 -3.72 -12.79 -42.03
C PHE A 583 -4.44 -11.68 -42.81
N ILE A 584 -3.80 -10.52 -42.93
CA ILE A 584 -4.33 -9.35 -43.63
C ILE A 584 -3.25 -8.92 -44.63
N THR A 585 -3.62 -8.85 -45.91
CA THR A 585 -2.80 -8.22 -46.97
C THR A 585 -3.67 -7.22 -47.72
N THR A 586 -3.14 -6.03 -47.99
CA THR A 586 -3.84 -4.93 -48.65
C THR A 586 -3.03 -4.42 -49.83
N TYR A 587 -3.69 -4.26 -50.97
CA TYR A 587 -3.13 -3.74 -52.22
C TYR A 587 -3.76 -2.39 -52.57
N SER A 588 -3.00 -1.55 -53.26
CA SER A 588 -3.44 -0.27 -53.82
C SER A 588 -3.36 -0.33 -55.35
N ASN A 589 -4.44 0.09 -56.03
CA ASN A 589 -4.47 0.14 -57.48
C ASN A 589 -3.94 1.49 -57.98
N LYS A 590 -3.03 1.47 -58.96
CA LYS A 590 -2.76 2.63 -59.81
C LYS A 590 -3.38 2.39 -61.18
N ASN A 591 -4.39 3.17 -61.53
CA ASN A 591 -4.85 3.26 -62.92
C ASN A 591 -3.79 4.04 -63.71
N ASN A 592 -3.12 3.39 -64.66
CA ASN A 592 -2.21 4.04 -65.59
C ASN A 592 -2.87 3.99 -67.00
N PRO A 593 -3.13 5.10 -67.71
CA PRO A 593 -4.08 5.10 -68.83
C PRO A 593 -3.63 4.40 -70.14
N ILE A 594 -2.48 3.72 -70.18
CA ILE A 594 -1.78 3.35 -71.44
C ILE A 594 -1.30 1.88 -71.47
N ASP A 595 -1.66 1.02 -70.50
CA ASP A 595 -1.28 -0.40 -70.58
C ASP A 595 -2.37 -1.35 -70.04
N ILE A 596 -2.52 -2.52 -70.65
CA ILE A 596 -3.67 -3.43 -70.50
C ILE A 596 -3.49 -4.40 -69.30
N GLN A 597 -2.54 -4.13 -68.41
CA GLN A 597 -2.34 -4.89 -67.16
C GLN A 597 -2.49 -3.99 -65.93
N THR A 598 -3.54 -4.25 -65.14
CA THR A 598 -3.77 -3.63 -63.83
C THR A 598 -2.76 -4.13 -62.80
N ARG A 599 -1.57 -3.54 -62.81
CA ARG A 599 -0.52 -3.81 -61.83
C ARG A 599 -0.98 -3.34 -60.44
N ARG A 600 -1.21 -4.32 -59.54
CA ARG A 600 -1.43 -4.05 -58.11
C ARG A 600 -0.13 -3.50 -57.51
N ASN A 601 -0.23 -2.83 -56.37
CA ASN A 601 0.92 -2.40 -55.58
C ASN A 601 0.66 -2.68 -54.10
N PHE A 602 1.52 -3.48 -53.48
CA PHE A 602 1.45 -3.81 -52.08
C PHE A 602 1.41 -2.56 -51.18
N SER A 603 0.41 -2.49 -50.31
CA SER A 603 0.20 -1.38 -49.37
C SER A 603 0.59 -1.76 -47.94
N SER A 604 0.09 -2.90 -47.44
CA SER A 604 0.41 -3.39 -46.09
C SER A 604 0.07 -4.85 -45.87
N SER A 605 0.75 -5.50 -44.91
CA SER A 605 0.31 -6.78 -44.35
C SER A 605 0.56 -6.90 -42.85
N PHE A 606 -0.22 -7.75 -42.20
CA PHE A 606 -0.12 -8.11 -40.78
C PHE A 606 -0.26 -9.62 -40.60
N GLY A 607 0.56 -10.20 -39.75
CA GLY A 607 0.63 -11.65 -39.58
C GLY A 607 1.48 -12.12 -38.40
N ILE A 608 1.79 -13.41 -38.43
CA ILE A 608 2.76 -14.06 -37.55
C ILE A 608 3.97 -14.57 -38.33
N PHE A 609 5.07 -14.78 -37.62
CA PHE A 609 6.20 -15.57 -38.11
C PHE A 609 6.55 -16.67 -37.10
N GLY A 610 7.05 -17.80 -37.58
CA GLY A 610 7.54 -18.92 -36.76
C GLY A 610 8.72 -19.60 -37.44
N GLY A 611 9.83 -19.76 -36.73
CA GLY A 611 11.10 -20.14 -37.35
C GLY A 611 12.16 -20.73 -36.42
N LEU A 612 13.28 -21.12 -37.01
CA LEU A 612 14.45 -21.66 -36.32
C LEU A 612 15.70 -20.83 -36.66
N ARG A 613 16.58 -20.61 -35.67
CA ARG A 613 17.82 -19.84 -35.81
C ARG A 613 19.00 -20.63 -35.27
N GLY A 614 19.96 -20.97 -36.13
CA GLY A 614 21.26 -21.47 -35.70
C GLY A 614 22.17 -20.30 -35.35
N LEU A 615 22.62 -20.23 -34.09
CA LEU A 615 23.46 -19.14 -33.59
C LEU A 615 24.77 -19.68 -33.02
N TYR A 616 25.89 -19.03 -33.33
CA TYR A 616 27.16 -19.21 -32.64
C TYR A 616 27.37 -18.06 -31.67
N ASN A 617 27.34 -18.36 -30.37
CA ASN A 617 27.45 -17.37 -29.28
C ASN A 617 28.90 -17.34 -28.76
N SER A 618 29.57 -16.20 -28.87
CA SER A 618 30.89 -15.92 -28.29
C SER A 618 30.75 -15.07 -27.03
N TYR A 619 31.06 -15.66 -25.87
CA TYR A 619 31.05 -14.98 -24.57
C TYR A 619 32.43 -14.44 -24.23
N TYR A 620 32.47 -13.17 -23.81
CA TYR A 620 33.64 -12.48 -23.30
C TYR A 620 33.40 -12.15 -21.83
N ALA A 621 34.15 -12.81 -20.95
CA ALA A 621 34.19 -12.58 -19.51
C ALA A 621 35.54 -13.06 -18.95
N LEU A 622 35.99 -12.51 -17.81
CA LEU A 622 37.28 -12.88 -17.19
C LEU A 622 38.51 -12.80 -18.13
N ASN A 623 38.48 -11.88 -19.12
CA ASN A 623 39.48 -11.77 -20.20
C ASN A 623 39.69 -13.06 -21.03
N LYS A 624 38.69 -13.96 -21.07
CA LYS A 624 38.69 -15.16 -21.90
C LYS A 624 37.47 -15.18 -22.82
N VAL A 625 37.63 -15.79 -23.99
CA VAL A 625 36.57 -16.00 -24.98
C VAL A 625 36.13 -17.46 -24.93
N LYS A 626 34.83 -17.72 -24.93
CA LYS A 626 34.28 -19.06 -25.15
C LYS A 626 33.16 -19.01 -26.18
N GLY A 627 33.28 -19.82 -27.23
CA GLY A 627 32.24 -20.00 -28.23
C GLY A 627 31.35 -21.19 -27.94
N SER A 628 30.06 -21.10 -28.27
CA SER A 628 29.14 -22.24 -28.29
C SER A 628 28.00 -22.03 -29.29
N GLY A 629 27.74 -23.05 -30.12
CA GLY A 629 26.52 -23.11 -30.93
C GLY A 629 25.27 -23.41 -30.11
N ASN A 630 24.17 -22.74 -30.45
CA ASN A 630 22.82 -22.99 -29.96
C ASN A 630 21.81 -22.96 -31.13
N LEU A 631 20.62 -23.52 -30.92
CA LEU A 631 19.50 -23.49 -31.85
C LEU A 631 18.31 -22.86 -31.12
N ASP A 632 17.84 -21.71 -31.60
CA ASP A 632 16.67 -21.03 -31.04
C ASP A 632 15.42 -21.31 -31.89
N ALA A 633 14.28 -21.52 -31.24
CA ALA A 633 12.97 -21.32 -31.88
C ALA A 633 12.56 -19.85 -31.74
N ALA A 634 12.05 -19.25 -32.82
CA ALA A 634 11.58 -17.88 -32.82
C ALA A 634 10.12 -17.79 -33.29
N THR A 635 9.32 -16.96 -32.62
CA THR A 635 7.92 -16.70 -33.03
C THR A 635 7.49 -15.30 -32.63
N GLY A 636 6.54 -14.73 -33.34
CA GLY A 636 6.03 -13.38 -33.06
C GLY A 636 5.10 -12.84 -34.14
N LEU A 637 4.82 -11.53 -34.04
CA LEU A 637 3.99 -10.78 -34.97
C LEU A 637 4.86 -9.98 -35.96
N ASN A 638 4.45 -9.97 -37.23
CA ASN A 638 5.00 -9.06 -38.24
C ASN A 638 3.94 -8.01 -38.67
N TYR A 639 4.40 -6.81 -38.96
CA TYR A 639 3.61 -5.78 -39.63
C TYR A 639 4.47 -5.10 -40.68
N ARG A 640 4.00 -5.05 -41.93
CA ARG A 640 4.67 -4.36 -43.03
C ARG A 640 3.75 -3.29 -43.58
N TYR A 641 4.25 -2.06 -43.72
CA TYR A 641 3.59 -0.96 -44.42
C TYR A 641 4.51 -0.48 -45.55
N LYS A 642 4.10 -0.72 -46.80
CA LYS A 642 4.90 -0.54 -48.02
C LYS A 642 6.27 -1.23 -47.89
N HIS A 643 7.33 -0.48 -47.61
CA HIS A 643 8.68 -1.02 -47.39
C HIS A 643 9.05 -1.13 -45.91
N SER A 644 8.48 -0.31 -45.02
CA SER A 644 8.71 -0.37 -43.58
C SER A 644 8.16 -1.68 -42.98
N LYS A 645 8.97 -2.37 -42.19
CA LYS A 645 8.62 -3.63 -41.52
C LYS A 645 8.92 -3.54 -40.03
N TYR A 646 8.00 -4.05 -39.21
CA TYR A 646 8.09 -4.14 -37.77
C TYR A 646 7.93 -5.61 -37.38
N SER A 647 8.68 -6.09 -36.40
CA SER A 647 8.61 -7.47 -35.93
C SER A 647 8.84 -7.54 -34.44
N VAL A 648 7.88 -8.10 -33.71
CA VAL A 648 7.91 -8.25 -32.24
C VAL A 648 7.75 -9.72 -31.90
N GLY A 649 8.66 -10.30 -31.11
CA GLY A 649 8.59 -11.72 -30.83
C GLY A 649 9.53 -12.21 -29.75
N ILE A 650 9.55 -13.53 -29.58
CA ILE A 650 10.36 -14.26 -28.62
C ILE A 650 11.34 -15.21 -29.31
N SER A 651 12.51 -15.41 -28.71
CA SER A 651 13.58 -16.32 -29.15
C SER A 651 13.88 -17.27 -27.98
N ILE A 652 13.57 -18.56 -28.14
CA ILE A 652 13.64 -19.59 -27.10
C ILE A 652 14.82 -20.53 -27.42
N PRO A 653 15.91 -20.54 -26.62
CA PRO A 653 17.01 -21.48 -26.82
C PRO A 653 16.57 -22.92 -26.58
N LEU A 654 16.62 -23.76 -27.62
CA LEU A 654 16.16 -25.15 -27.57
C LEU A 654 17.19 -26.09 -26.93
N ILE A 655 18.49 -25.78 -27.03
CA ILE A 655 19.54 -26.63 -26.49
C ILE A 655 19.92 -26.15 -25.08
N GLN A 656 19.55 -26.93 -24.06
CA GLN A 656 19.97 -26.66 -22.69
C GLN A 656 21.48 -26.86 -22.55
N ARG A 657 22.21 -25.82 -22.12
CA ARG A 657 23.69 -25.85 -22.02
C ARG A 657 24.21 -25.12 -20.79
N LYS A 658 25.37 -25.56 -20.31
CA LYS A 658 26.13 -24.93 -19.22
C LYS A 658 27.47 -24.40 -19.74
N ALA A 659 27.54 -23.12 -20.06
CA ALA A 659 28.74 -22.50 -20.59
C ALA A 659 29.68 -22.06 -19.45
N SER A 660 30.67 -22.90 -19.11
CA SER A 660 31.68 -22.59 -18.10
C SER A 660 32.91 -21.87 -18.66
N ILE A 661 33.23 -20.67 -18.15
CA ILE A 661 34.50 -19.95 -18.35
C ILE A 661 35.30 -20.04 -17.05
N VAL A 662 36.55 -20.50 -17.10
CA VAL A 662 37.42 -20.66 -15.93
C VAL A 662 38.70 -19.83 -16.10
N SER A 663 39.03 -19.03 -15.10
CA SER A 663 40.29 -18.29 -15.01
C SER A 663 41.00 -18.61 -13.69
N SER A 664 42.32 -18.74 -13.78
CA SER A 664 43.20 -19.20 -12.71
C SER A 664 44.37 -18.25 -12.61
N GLY A 665 44.70 -17.82 -11.39
CA GLY A 665 45.87 -16.98 -11.08
C GLY A 665 46.33 -17.26 -9.66
N ASP A 666 47.43 -16.61 -9.24
CA ASP A 666 48.12 -16.95 -7.99
C ASP A 666 47.19 -16.85 -6.76
N GLY A 667 46.82 -18.02 -6.24
CA GLY A 667 45.98 -18.21 -5.06
C GLY A 667 44.47 -18.41 -5.31
N TYR A 668 43.93 -18.12 -6.51
CA TYR A 668 42.48 -18.08 -6.75
C TYR A 668 42.03 -18.73 -8.07
N THR A 669 40.96 -19.53 -8.00
CA THR A 669 40.26 -20.06 -9.18
C THR A 669 38.85 -19.45 -9.26
N ASN A 670 38.57 -18.73 -10.35
CA ASN A 670 37.26 -18.17 -10.65
C ASN A 670 36.64 -18.92 -11.84
N SER A 671 35.44 -19.44 -11.66
CA SER A 671 34.60 -19.92 -12.76
C SER A 671 33.27 -19.16 -12.84
N LEU A 672 32.80 -18.92 -14.06
CA LEU A 672 31.43 -18.49 -14.35
C LEU A 672 30.77 -19.57 -15.21
N VAL A 673 29.66 -20.10 -14.75
CA VAL A 673 28.84 -21.08 -15.48
C VAL A 673 27.51 -20.43 -15.84
N PHE A 674 27.32 -20.07 -17.11
CA PHE A 674 26.02 -19.61 -17.61
C PHE A 674 25.09 -20.80 -17.88
N ASN A 675 23.82 -20.71 -17.50
CA ASN A 675 22.79 -21.65 -17.91
C ASN A 675 22.03 -21.08 -19.11
N GLU A 676 21.95 -21.81 -20.21
CA GLU A 676 21.07 -21.52 -21.34
C GLU A 676 20.04 -22.64 -21.49
N GLY A 677 18.84 -22.31 -21.99
CA GLY A 677 17.74 -23.25 -22.21
C GLY A 677 16.39 -22.52 -22.31
N ALA A 678 15.29 -23.27 -22.46
CA ALA A 678 13.98 -22.71 -22.77
C ALA A 678 13.44 -21.68 -21.74
N SER A 679 13.85 -21.76 -20.47
CA SER A 679 13.53 -20.77 -19.43
C SER A 679 14.24 -19.43 -19.58
N HIS A 680 15.21 -19.32 -20.49
CA HIS A 680 16.03 -18.13 -20.77
C HIS A 680 15.68 -17.55 -22.15
N PHE A 681 14.38 -17.53 -22.48
CA PHE A 681 13.93 -16.91 -23.72
C PHE A 681 14.20 -15.40 -23.70
N LYS A 682 14.41 -14.84 -24.89
CA LYS A 682 14.61 -13.41 -25.11
C LYS A 682 13.42 -12.82 -25.84
N VAL A 683 13.03 -11.61 -25.47
CA VAL A 683 12.03 -10.80 -26.20
C VAL A 683 12.79 -9.83 -27.10
N PHE A 684 12.34 -9.65 -28.35
CA PHE A 684 12.95 -8.70 -29.28
C PHE A 684 11.91 -7.83 -30.00
N PHE A 685 12.32 -6.59 -30.30
CA PHE A 685 11.61 -5.67 -31.18
C PHE A 685 12.56 -5.24 -32.30
N ASN A 686 12.16 -5.44 -33.55
CA ASN A 686 12.90 -5.06 -34.74
C ASN A 686 12.09 -4.10 -35.62
N TYR A 687 12.79 -3.11 -36.18
CA TYR A 687 12.32 -2.29 -37.29
C TYR A 687 13.24 -2.53 -38.51
N GLY A 688 12.68 -2.48 -39.71
CA GLY A 688 13.43 -2.74 -40.93
C GLY A 688 12.78 -2.21 -42.20
N TRP A 689 13.47 -2.46 -43.30
CA TRP A 689 13.06 -2.08 -44.64
C TRP A 689 13.13 -3.29 -45.57
N VAL A 690 12.12 -3.47 -46.41
CA VAL A 690 12.08 -4.47 -47.48
C VAL A 690 12.21 -3.74 -48.83
N PHE A 691 13.21 -4.10 -49.62
CA PHE A 691 13.56 -3.52 -50.92
C PHE A 691 12.85 -4.27 -52.05
#